data_AF-A0A6J3REJ8-F1
#
_entry.id   AF-A0A6J3REJ8-F1
#
_cell.length_a   1.000
_cell.length_b   1.000
_cell.length_c   1.000
_cell.angle_alpha   90.00
_cell.angle_beta   90.00
_cell.angle_gamma   90.00
#
_symmetry.space_group_name_H-M   'P 1'
#
loop_
_entity.id
_entity.type
_entity.pdbx_description
1 polymer ?
#
loop_
_entity_poly.entity_id
_entity_poly.type
_entity_poly.pdbx_seq_one_letter_code
_entity_poly.pdbx_strand_id
1 'polypeptide(L)'
;MVTEAPMAKPSSSGCERGSARQGLSYNFTHLDRYLDLLRENQLVPGFELMGSPSGRFTDFEDEQQVFEWKNLVSLLARRYIGRYGLKHVSKWNFETWNEPDHHDFDNVSMTLQGGQAGLLGSCGSERGWQPPLRRGGVDSVSLPPRLLELLRRLLRGSASRQLGSAPGRPRRLLPPAAALPALLGPPGALPQRHQLLHRGGGREAGLHRPPQEGQARDPRPSVRPRPQPSAYAGVPRTRQPQNARLLPAAPPPLRGGLGGCSGGASAQGAGSSIYILEQEAAVVRQIQRLFPKFADTPVYNDEADPLVGWSLPQPWRADVTYAAMVVKVIAQHQNLLVANSSSSVRYALLSNDNAFLSYHPHPFSQRTLTARFQVNNTRPPHVQLLRKPVLTAMALLALLDGEQLWAEVSRDGTVLDSNHTVGVLASTHHPMGPADAWRATVLVYASDDTRAHANRSVPLTLSLYGVPPGPEVVFVQLYMDNWLCSPYGEWRRLGRPVYPSAEQFRRMRAAEDPAAVMPLPFPSSGRLTLRPELPLPSLWLVHVCARPEEPPGQVTRLRALPLTRGQLLLVWSDERVGSKCLWTYEIQFSPEGVVYLPINRKPSTFNLFVFSPDTAIVSGSYRVRAVDYWARPGPFSSPVWYLGVPAP
;
A
#
# COMPACT_ATOMS: atom_id res chain seq x y z
N MET A 1 -14.50 6.37 -23.21
CA MET A 1 -14.85 6.71 -24.61
C MET A 1 -14.37 8.12 -24.88
N VAL A 2 -13.67 8.30 -25.99
CA VAL A 2 -13.36 9.62 -26.56
C VAL A 2 -14.30 9.80 -27.75
N THR A 3 -14.89 10.98 -27.89
CA THR A 3 -15.73 11.33 -29.06
C THR A 3 -15.40 12.73 -29.53
N GLU A 4 -15.40 12.95 -30.84
CA GLU A 4 -15.38 14.29 -31.41
C GLU A 4 -16.71 15.00 -31.10
N ALA A 5 -16.65 16.27 -30.68
CA ALA A 5 -17.86 17.05 -30.42
C ALA A 5 -18.52 17.52 -31.74
N PRO A 6 -19.85 17.41 -31.89
CA PRO A 6 -20.55 17.91 -33.06
C PRO A 6 -20.55 19.45 -33.11
N MET A 7 -20.51 20.01 -34.32
CA MET A 7 -20.51 21.47 -34.56
C MET A 7 -21.77 22.15 -34.00
N ALA A 8 -21.57 23.22 -33.23
CA ALA A 8 -22.54 24.31 -33.19
C ALA A 8 -22.42 25.12 -34.49
N LYS A 9 -23.52 25.27 -35.25
CA LYS A 9 -23.52 26.09 -36.48
C LYS A 9 -23.30 27.56 -36.12
N PRO A 10 -22.33 28.27 -36.72
CA PRO A 10 -22.24 29.71 -36.58
C PRO A 10 -23.39 30.40 -37.31
N SER A 11 -23.96 31.45 -36.71
CA SER A 11 -24.81 32.40 -37.43
C SER A 11 -23.98 33.17 -38.45
N SER A 12 -24.52 33.36 -39.65
CA SER A 12 -23.76 33.81 -40.83
C SER A 12 -23.45 35.31 -40.82
N SER A 13 -22.17 35.68 -40.70
CA SER A 13 -21.56 36.82 -41.44
C SER A 13 -20.04 36.90 -41.23
N GLY A 14 -19.29 37.16 -42.31
CA GLY A 14 -17.87 37.58 -42.24
C GLY A 14 -16.82 36.50 -42.54
N CYS A 15 -15.94 36.76 -43.51
CA CYS A 15 -14.80 35.91 -43.85
C CYS A 15 -13.69 35.96 -42.80
N GLU A 16 -13.22 34.80 -42.34
CA GLU A 16 -11.78 34.52 -42.18
C GLU A 16 -11.54 32.99 -42.14
N ARG A 17 -10.58 32.48 -42.93
CA ARG A 17 -10.29 31.03 -43.00
C ARG A 17 -9.37 30.59 -41.87
N GLY A 18 -9.94 30.44 -40.67
CA GLY A 18 -9.34 29.64 -39.60
C GLY A 18 -9.98 28.24 -39.53
N SER A 19 -9.18 27.18 -39.59
CA SER A 19 -9.68 25.83 -39.31
C SER A 19 -10.05 25.72 -37.83
N ALA A 20 -11.35 25.74 -37.53
CA ALA A 20 -11.86 25.57 -36.17
C ALA A 20 -11.66 24.12 -35.72
N ARG A 21 -10.58 23.86 -34.98
CA ARG A 21 -10.22 22.53 -34.48
C ARG A 21 -11.39 21.92 -33.68
N GLN A 22 -11.89 20.76 -34.12
CA GLN A 22 -12.85 19.97 -33.37
C GLN A 22 -12.24 19.58 -32.02
N GLY A 23 -12.96 19.86 -30.93
CA GLY A 23 -12.50 19.53 -29.58
C GLY A 23 -12.78 18.06 -29.25
N LEU A 24 -11.76 17.37 -28.72
CA LEU A 24 -11.95 16.04 -28.13
C LEU A 24 -12.79 16.12 -26.86
N SER A 25 -13.80 15.28 -26.76
CA SER A 25 -14.61 15.08 -25.56
C SER A 25 -14.29 13.73 -24.91
N TYR A 26 -14.19 13.71 -23.58
CA TYR A 26 -13.82 12.54 -22.79
C TYR A 26 -14.96 12.13 -21.86
N ASN A 27 -15.39 10.86 -21.95
CA ASN A 27 -16.34 10.27 -21.01
C ASN A 27 -15.59 9.67 -19.80
N PHE A 28 -15.71 10.33 -18.64
CA PHE A 28 -15.07 9.97 -17.38
C PHE A 28 -15.89 9.03 -16.47
N THR A 29 -17.11 8.59 -16.86
CA THR A 29 -18.06 7.90 -15.97
C THR A 29 -17.47 6.71 -15.20
N HIS A 30 -16.62 5.89 -15.84
CA HIS A 30 -16.00 4.74 -15.17
C HIS A 30 -14.93 5.15 -14.17
N LEU A 31 -14.12 6.17 -14.50
CA LEU A 31 -13.08 6.70 -13.62
C LEU A 31 -13.70 7.42 -12.42
N ASP A 32 -14.75 8.22 -12.63
CA ASP A 32 -15.53 8.84 -11.56
C ASP A 32 -16.06 7.79 -10.58
N ARG A 33 -16.66 6.70 -11.08
CA ARG A 33 -17.20 5.60 -10.25
C ARG A 33 -16.11 4.91 -9.43
N TYR A 34 -14.91 4.74 -9.97
CA TYR A 34 -13.79 4.14 -9.26
C TYR A 34 -13.25 5.06 -8.16
N LEU A 35 -13.03 6.34 -8.48
CA LEU A 35 -12.54 7.33 -7.52
C LEU A 35 -13.56 7.64 -6.42
N ASP A 36 -14.86 7.62 -6.74
CA ASP A 36 -15.94 7.70 -5.76
C ASP A 36 -15.92 6.50 -4.80
N LEU A 37 -15.66 5.28 -5.30
CA LEU A 37 -15.54 4.07 -4.48
C LEU A 37 -14.32 4.14 -3.53
N LEU A 38 -13.17 4.64 -4.00
CA LEU A 38 -12.03 4.92 -3.11
C LEU A 38 -12.43 5.95 -2.04
N ARG A 39 -13.08 7.05 -2.45
CA ARG A 39 -13.48 8.14 -1.56
C ARG A 39 -14.50 7.70 -0.50
N GLU A 40 -15.45 6.84 -0.86
CA GLU A 40 -16.45 6.26 0.04
C GLU A 40 -15.76 5.46 1.17
N ASN A 41 -14.75 4.67 0.82
CA ASN A 41 -13.95 3.87 1.76
C ASN A 41 -12.76 4.64 2.36
N GLN A 42 -12.76 5.98 2.26
CA GLN A 42 -11.76 6.90 2.82
C GLN A 42 -10.31 6.72 2.29
N LEU A 43 -10.15 6.07 1.14
CA LEU A 43 -8.87 5.89 0.46
C LEU A 43 -8.52 7.10 -0.43
N VAL A 44 -7.27 7.12 -0.90
CA VAL A 44 -6.76 8.01 -1.95
C VAL A 44 -6.06 7.18 -3.03
N PRO A 45 -6.09 7.59 -4.31
CA PRO A 45 -5.33 6.92 -5.36
C PRO A 45 -3.83 7.27 -5.26
N GLY A 46 -2.98 6.27 -5.51
CA GLY A 46 -1.79 6.50 -6.34
C GLY A 46 -2.29 6.62 -7.78
N PHE A 47 -2.22 7.82 -8.33
CA PHE A 47 -2.82 8.16 -9.62
C PHE A 47 -1.74 8.13 -10.70
N GLU A 48 -1.41 6.94 -11.15
CA GLU A 48 -0.59 6.73 -12.33
C GLU A 48 -1.29 7.31 -13.57
N LEU A 49 -0.58 8.13 -14.34
CA LEU A 49 -1.04 8.66 -15.62
C LEU A 49 -0.81 7.60 -16.71
N MET A 50 -1.53 6.48 -16.58
CA MET A 50 -1.35 5.26 -17.36
C MET A 50 -2.59 4.90 -18.19
N GLY A 51 -2.35 4.35 -19.38
CA GLY A 51 -3.37 3.88 -20.32
C GLY A 51 -3.74 4.86 -21.43
N SER A 52 -4.34 4.35 -22.51
CA SER A 52 -4.80 5.13 -23.67
C SER A 52 -6.33 5.13 -23.77
N PRO A 53 -7.03 6.23 -23.40
CA PRO A 53 -8.49 6.30 -23.45
C PRO A 53 -9.06 5.95 -24.83
N SER A 54 -9.72 4.79 -24.93
CA SER A 54 -10.27 4.25 -26.18
C SER A 54 -9.25 4.14 -27.32
N GLY A 55 -7.95 3.97 -27.00
CA GLY A 55 -6.88 3.88 -28.00
C GLY A 55 -6.53 5.19 -28.70
N ARG A 56 -6.96 6.36 -28.18
CA ARG A 56 -6.70 7.67 -28.81
C ARG A 56 -5.21 8.00 -28.93
N PHE A 57 -4.43 7.65 -27.92
CA PHE A 57 -2.99 7.87 -27.87
C PHE A 57 -2.29 6.58 -28.30
N THR A 58 -1.46 6.67 -29.33
CA THR A 58 -0.73 5.55 -29.93
C THR A 58 0.74 5.88 -30.14
N ASP A 59 1.12 7.16 -30.11
CA ASP A 59 2.50 7.60 -30.26
C ASP A 59 2.75 8.90 -29.50
N PHE A 60 3.75 8.91 -28.64
CA PHE A 60 4.15 10.11 -27.88
C PHE A 60 5.31 10.89 -28.52
N GLU A 61 5.81 10.48 -29.70
CA GLU A 61 6.60 11.39 -30.56
C GLU A 61 5.72 12.35 -31.39
N ASP A 62 4.43 12.04 -31.57
CA ASP A 62 3.46 12.93 -32.20
C ASP A 62 3.14 14.15 -31.30
N GLU A 63 3.61 15.33 -31.68
CA GLU A 63 3.39 16.60 -30.97
C GLU A 63 1.91 16.90 -30.71
N GLN A 64 1.00 16.49 -31.63
CA GLN A 64 -0.43 16.68 -31.44
C GLN A 64 -0.94 15.80 -30.30
N GLN A 65 -0.53 14.54 -30.25
CA GLN A 65 -0.90 13.62 -29.16
C GLN A 65 -0.31 14.06 -27.81
N VAL A 66 0.94 14.56 -27.79
CA VAL A 66 1.53 15.17 -26.58
C VAL A 66 0.71 16.37 -26.10
N PHE A 67 0.30 17.27 -26.99
CA PHE A 67 -0.54 18.41 -26.64
C PHE A 67 -1.94 18.00 -26.14
N GLU A 68 -2.56 17.00 -26.77
CA GLU A 68 -3.84 16.44 -26.35
C GLU A 68 -3.75 15.75 -24.99
N TRP A 69 -2.65 15.04 -24.71
CA TRP A 69 -2.39 14.40 -23.42
C TRP A 69 -2.24 15.43 -22.29
N LYS A 70 -1.44 16.49 -22.52
CA LYS A 70 -1.34 17.65 -21.60
C LYS A 70 -2.71 18.27 -21.28
N ASN A 71 -3.60 18.35 -22.29
CA ASN A 71 -4.96 18.84 -22.10
C ASN A 71 -5.82 17.85 -21.29
N LEU A 72 -5.73 16.54 -21.56
CA LEU A 72 -6.40 15.50 -20.78
C LEU A 72 -5.99 15.54 -19.29
N VAL A 73 -4.69 15.61 -18.99
CA VAL A 73 -4.19 15.74 -17.60
C VAL A 73 -4.72 17.01 -16.95
N SER A 74 -4.72 18.12 -17.67
CA SER A 74 -5.28 19.40 -17.20
C SER A 74 -6.81 19.36 -16.99
N LEU A 75 -7.54 18.52 -17.72
CA LEU A 75 -8.98 18.29 -17.55
C LEU A 75 -9.26 17.38 -16.35
N LEU A 76 -8.50 16.29 -16.19
CA LEU A 76 -8.57 15.38 -15.05
C LEU A 76 -8.36 16.13 -13.73
N ALA A 77 -7.28 16.91 -13.64
CA ALA A 77 -6.98 17.71 -12.44
C ALA A 77 -8.12 18.69 -12.11
N ARG A 78 -8.61 19.46 -13.10
CA ARG A 78 -9.73 20.40 -12.90
C ARG A 78 -11.02 19.68 -12.50
N ARG A 79 -11.35 18.56 -13.14
CA ARG A 79 -12.54 17.74 -12.84
C ARG A 79 -12.53 17.27 -11.39
N TYR A 80 -11.44 16.65 -10.94
CA TYR A 80 -11.41 16.05 -9.60
C TYR A 80 -11.18 17.07 -8.49
N ILE A 81 -10.53 18.20 -8.76
CA ILE A 81 -10.52 19.35 -7.84
C ILE A 81 -11.94 19.92 -7.69
N GLY A 82 -12.72 20.00 -8.78
CA GLY A 82 -14.13 20.37 -8.71
C GLY A 82 -15.02 19.36 -7.97
N ARG A 83 -14.77 18.05 -8.16
CA ARG A 83 -15.57 16.96 -7.56
C ARG A 83 -15.29 16.73 -6.08
N TYR A 84 -14.02 16.76 -5.66
CA TYR A 84 -13.60 16.37 -4.30
C TYR A 84 -12.97 17.52 -3.48
N GLY A 85 -12.74 18.67 -4.09
CA GLY A 85 -12.09 19.83 -3.48
C GLY A 85 -10.55 19.73 -3.49
N LEU A 86 -9.90 20.88 -3.66
CA LEU A 86 -8.44 20.99 -3.73
C LEU A 86 -7.71 20.32 -2.55
N LYS A 87 -8.23 20.48 -1.32
CA LYS A 87 -7.64 19.90 -0.08
C LYS A 87 -7.63 18.35 -0.07
N HIS A 88 -8.50 17.71 -0.86
CA HIS A 88 -8.50 16.25 -0.99
C HIS A 88 -7.53 15.81 -2.10
N VAL A 89 -7.65 16.42 -3.29
CA VAL A 89 -6.80 16.05 -4.45
C VAL A 89 -5.33 16.38 -4.22
N SER A 90 -5.00 17.40 -3.43
CA SER A 90 -3.61 17.71 -3.05
C SER A 90 -2.95 16.67 -2.13
N LYS A 91 -3.66 15.58 -1.79
CA LYS A 91 -3.11 14.42 -1.06
C LYS A 91 -2.77 13.24 -1.97
N TRP A 92 -3.26 13.25 -3.21
CA TRP A 92 -3.03 12.17 -4.17
C TRP A 92 -1.57 12.26 -4.64
N ASN A 93 -0.90 11.12 -4.78
CA ASN A 93 0.32 11.07 -5.55
C ASN A 93 -0.10 10.91 -7.02
N PHE A 94 0.40 11.78 -7.89
CA PHE A 94 0.26 11.61 -9.34
C PHE A 94 1.59 11.15 -9.88
N GLU A 95 1.57 10.09 -10.67
CA GLU A 95 2.74 9.28 -10.98
C GLU A 95 2.81 9.00 -12.49
N THR A 96 3.95 8.52 -12.97
CA THR A 96 4.16 8.21 -14.39
C THR A 96 3.42 6.93 -14.82
N TRP A 97 3.60 6.50 -16.07
CA TRP A 97 3.26 5.14 -16.47
C TRP A 97 4.10 4.14 -15.67
N ASN A 98 3.51 3.01 -15.29
CA ASN A 98 4.14 1.96 -14.50
C ASN A 98 5.34 1.31 -15.23
N GLU A 99 6.43 1.00 -14.52
CA GLU A 99 7.58 0.23 -15.02
C GLU A 99 8.00 0.53 -16.50
N PRO A 100 8.31 1.78 -16.91
CA PRO A 100 8.47 2.13 -18.34
C PRO A 100 9.62 1.37 -19.04
N ASP A 101 10.63 0.92 -18.29
CA ASP A 101 11.74 0.09 -18.80
C ASP A 101 11.37 -1.38 -19.04
N HIS A 102 10.15 -1.83 -18.67
CA HIS A 102 9.60 -3.16 -18.99
C HIS A 102 8.80 -3.19 -20.28
N HIS A 103 8.54 -2.01 -20.86
CA HIS A 103 7.87 -1.84 -22.15
C HIS A 103 6.40 -2.33 -22.21
N ASP A 104 5.71 -2.39 -21.06
CA ASP A 104 4.29 -2.74 -20.99
C ASP A 104 3.40 -1.52 -21.32
N PHE A 105 3.35 -1.18 -22.61
CA PHE A 105 2.65 -0.01 -23.16
C PHE A 105 1.43 -0.37 -24.02
N ASP A 106 0.94 -1.61 -23.99
CA ASP A 106 -0.06 -2.16 -24.91
C ASP A 106 0.29 -1.87 -26.40
N ASN A 107 -0.48 -1.00 -27.06
CA ASN A 107 -0.33 -0.57 -28.45
C ASN A 107 0.23 0.87 -28.55
N VAL A 108 0.85 1.41 -27.50
CA VAL A 108 1.37 2.78 -27.45
C VAL A 108 2.88 2.78 -27.71
N SER A 109 3.31 3.52 -28.73
CA SER A 109 4.72 3.84 -28.98
C SER A 109 5.21 4.84 -27.92
N MET A 110 6.15 4.37 -27.08
CA MET A 110 6.78 5.14 -26.02
C MET A 110 8.31 5.01 -26.13
N THR A 111 8.92 5.78 -27.03
CA THR A 111 10.38 5.82 -27.18
C THR A 111 11.03 6.61 -26.03
N LEU A 112 12.36 6.66 -25.95
CA LEU A 112 13.05 7.52 -24.97
C LEU A 112 12.72 9.02 -25.17
N GLN A 113 12.52 9.46 -26.41
CA GLN A 113 12.17 10.85 -26.72
C GLN A 113 10.66 11.09 -26.56
N GLY A 114 9.83 10.17 -27.07
CA GLY A 114 8.37 10.22 -26.90
C GLY A 114 7.95 10.14 -25.45
N GLY A 115 8.56 9.28 -24.63
CA GLY A 115 8.34 9.23 -23.18
C GLY A 115 8.70 10.55 -22.50
N GLN A 116 9.82 11.17 -22.87
CA GLN A 116 10.15 12.51 -22.38
C GLN A 116 9.16 13.58 -22.88
N ALA A 117 8.65 13.52 -24.10
CA ALA A 117 7.69 14.50 -24.62
C ALA A 117 6.28 14.31 -24.04
N GLY A 118 5.74 13.09 -24.03
CA GLY A 118 4.44 12.74 -23.47
C GLY A 118 4.37 12.94 -21.96
N LEU A 119 5.30 12.34 -21.21
CA LEU A 119 5.32 12.39 -19.74
C LEU A 119 5.96 13.69 -19.21
N LEU A 120 6.97 14.27 -19.87
CA LEU A 120 7.69 15.46 -19.38
C LEU A 120 7.55 16.73 -20.26
N GLY A 121 7.10 16.65 -21.51
CA GLY A 121 6.78 17.80 -22.37
C GLY A 121 5.38 18.37 -22.09
N SER A 122 4.45 17.50 -21.68
CA SER A 122 3.25 17.90 -20.91
C SER A 122 3.62 18.72 -19.66
N CYS A 123 4.86 18.58 -19.18
CA CYS A 123 5.45 19.20 -18.01
C CYS A 123 6.34 20.44 -18.27
N GLY A 124 5.97 21.24 -19.28
CA GLY A 124 6.12 22.70 -19.26
C GLY A 124 7.55 23.29 -19.16
N SER A 125 8.22 23.43 -20.30
CA SER A 125 9.48 24.16 -20.46
C SER A 125 9.33 25.48 -21.25
N GLU A 126 8.49 26.40 -20.78
CA GLU A 126 8.37 27.73 -21.41
C GLU A 126 9.58 28.63 -21.11
N ARG A 127 10.44 28.83 -22.10
CA ARG A 127 11.35 29.99 -22.19
C ARG A 127 11.18 30.69 -23.53
N GLY A 128 10.77 31.96 -23.48
CA GLY A 128 10.80 32.86 -24.63
C GLY A 128 9.42 33.28 -25.15
N TRP A 129 8.72 34.13 -24.38
CA TRP A 129 7.69 35.00 -24.95
C TRP A 129 7.78 36.39 -24.32
N GLN A 130 8.18 37.38 -25.13
CA GLN A 130 7.95 38.80 -24.87
C GLN A 130 7.02 39.33 -25.96
N PRO A 131 6.17 40.33 -25.67
CA PRO A 131 4.95 40.56 -26.42
C PRO A 131 5.16 41.48 -27.63
N PRO A 132 4.32 41.31 -28.66
CA PRO A 132 3.79 42.42 -29.43
C PRO A 132 2.32 42.69 -29.09
N LEU A 133 1.97 43.97 -29.22
CA LEU A 133 0.72 44.60 -28.83
C LEU A 133 -0.57 44.09 -29.53
N ARG A 134 -1.69 44.37 -28.85
CA ARG A 134 -3.06 44.68 -29.34
C ARG A 134 -4.02 43.53 -29.73
N ARG A 135 -4.98 43.37 -28.80
CA ARG A 135 -6.46 43.28 -29.00
C ARG A 135 -7.03 42.27 -30.01
N GLY A 136 -7.67 41.25 -29.46
CA GLY A 136 -8.67 40.40 -30.11
C GLY A 136 -9.09 39.31 -29.14
N GLY A 137 -10.07 39.57 -28.28
CA GLY A 137 -10.37 38.71 -27.13
C GLY A 137 -11.38 37.61 -27.44
N VAL A 138 -11.12 36.40 -26.90
CA VAL A 138 -12.14 35.52 -26.30
C VAL A 138 -11.54 34.97 -25.01
N ASP A 139 -12.35 34.81 -23.97
CA ASP A 139 -11.92 34.74 -22.57
C ASP A 139 -10.86 33.68 -22.25
N SER A 140 -9.65 34.15 -21.92
CA SER A 140 -8.68 33.35 -21.20
C SER A 140 -9.18 33.09 -19.78
N VAL A 141 -9.69 31.88 -19.50
CA VAL A 141 -10.05 31.48 -18.13
C VAL A 141 -8.80 31.54 -17.26
N SER A 142 -8.68 32.61 -16.47
CA SER A 142 -7.57 32.83 -15.54
C SER A 142 -7.60 31.75 -14.45
N LEU A 143 -6.76 30.73 -14.60
CA LEU A 143 -6.60 29.69 -13.59
C LEU A 143 -6.12 30.33 -12.28
N PRO A 144 -6.72 30.00 -11.11
CA PRO A 144 -6.26 30.54 -9.84
C PRO A 144 -4.76 30.27 -9.63
N PRO A 145 -3.97 31.22 -9.09
CA PRO A 145 -2.51 31.06 -8.97
C PRO A 145 -2.08 29.77 -8.27
N ARG A 146 -2.87 29.28 -7.31
CA ARG A 146 -2.66 28.01 -6.61
C ARG A 146 -2.86 26.76 -7.48
N LEU A 147 -3.74 26.82 -8.48
CA LEU A 147 -3.96 25.74 -9.45
C LEU A 147 -2.83 25.71 -10.48
N LEU A 148 -2.35 26.88 -10.92
CA LEU A 148 -1.17 26.98 -11.79
C LEU A 148 0.09 26.47 -11.08
N GLU A 149 0.25 26.78 -9.79
CA GLU A 149 1.34 26.28 -8.95
C GLU A 149 1.21 24.78 -8.65
N LEU A 150 0.00 24.25 -8.45
CA LEU A 150 -0.24 22.81 -8.34
C LEU A 150 0.15 22.09 -9.63
N LEU A 151 -0.30 22.58 -10.78
CA LEU A 151 0.06 22.03 -12.09
C LEU A 151 1.57 22.09 -12.33
N ARG A 152 2.25 23.21 -12.03
CA ARG A 152 3.72 23.32 -12.12
C ARG A 152 4.50 22.36 -11.20
N ARG A 153 3.86 21.82 -10.15
CA ARG A 153 4.46 20.86 -9.19
C ARG A 153 4.13 19.42 -9.53
N LEU A 154 2.91 19.15 -9.98
CA LEU A 154 2.50 17.86 -10.56
C LEU A 154 3.29 17.56 -11.85
N LEU A 155 3.70 18.61 -12.55
CA LEU A 155 4.25 18.54 -13.89
C LEU A 155 5.69 19.09 -13.91
N ARG A 156 6.63 18.37 -13.29
CA ARG A 156 8.09 18.59 -13.44
C ARG A 156 8.86 17.27 -13.45
N GLY A 157 9.32 16.87 -14.63
CA GLY A 157 10.49 16.00 -14.81
C GLY A 157 11.65 16.77 -15.45
N SER A 158 12.84 16.19 -15.41
CA SER A 158 14.07 16.97 -15.47
C SER A 158 14.69 17.07 -16.88
N ALA A 159 14.64 18.26 -17.48
CA ALA A 159 15.53 18.61 -18.58
C ALA A 159 16.96 18.90 -18.07
N SER A 160 17.99 18.27 -18.66
CA SER A 160 19.39 18.62 -18.43
C SER A 160 20.29 18.26 -19.63
N ARG A 161 21.22 19.17 -19.96
CA ARG A 161 22.22 19.16 -21.07
C ARG A 161 21.65 19.43 -22.47
N GLN A 162 22.35 20.03 -23.45
CA GLN A 162 23.59 20.86 -23.57
C GLN A 162 23.50 21.56 -24.97
N LEU A 163 24.20 22.62 -25.41
CA LEU A 163 25.31 23.48 -24.95
C LEU A 163 25.15 24.89 -25.64
N GLY A 164 26.03 25.89 -25.41
CA GLY A 164 26.16 27.06 -26.31
C GLY A 164 26.86 28.29 -25.73
N SER A 165 28.02 28.67 -26.28
CA SER A 165 28.88 29.78 -25.81
C SER A 165 28.91 30.99 -26.77
N ALA A 166 28.76 32.21 -26.27
CA ALA A 166 29.30 33.45 -26.87
C ALA A 166 29.34 34.61 -25.84
N PRO A 167 30.27 35.60 -25.94
CA PRO A 167 30.51 36.61 -24.90
C PRO A 167 30.05 38.05 -25.25
N GLY A 168 29.84 38.93 -24.25
CA GLY A 168 29.76 40.38 -24.55
C GLY A 168 29.17 41.41 -23.56
N ARG A 169 29.82 41.68 -22.41
CA ARG A 169 30.02 43.04 -21.78
C ARG A 169 28.76 43.91 -21.39
N PRO A 170 28.88 45.09 -20.69
CA PRO A 170 28.21 45.23 -19.38
C PRO A 170 27.46 46.57 -19.04
N ARG A 171 26.96 46.65 -17.78
CA ARG A 171 26.59 47.83 -16.92
C ARG A 171 25.22 48.53 -17.07
N ARG A 172 24.44 48.56 -15.97
CA ARG A 172 24.05 49.72 -15.09
C ARG A 172 22.93 49.25 -14.12
N LEU A 173 23.08 49.34 -12.79
CA LEU A 173 22.86 50.46 -11.85
C LEU A 173 21.37 50.78 -11.54
N LEU A 174 21.06 50.71 -10.24
CA LEU A 174 19.85 51.01 -9.43
C LEU A 174 19.39 52.50 -9.53
N PRO A 175 18.25 53.02 -8.95
CA PRO A 175 17.67 52.69 -7.62
C PRO A 175 16.09 52.80 -7.52
N PRO A 176 15.40 53.25 -6.42
CA PRO A 176 14.58 52.35 -5.59
C PRO A 176 13.15 52.87 -5.21
N ALA A 177 12.52 52.22 -4.21
CA ALA A 177 11.35 52.66 -3.42
C ALA A 177 9.97 52.67 -4.15
N ALA A 178 8.81 52.49 -3.49
CA ALA A 178 8.45 51.91 -2.18
C ALA A 178 6.92 51.63 -2.15
N ALA A 179 6.42 51.13 -1.00
CA ALA A 179 5.02 51.01 -0.55
C ALA A 179 4.40 49.59 -0.51
N LEU A 180 4.26 49.09 0.71
CA LEU A 180 3.34 48.03 1.15
C LEU A 180 2.32 48.69 2.10
N PRO A 181 1.05 48.25 2.08
CA PRO A 181 0.56 47.50 3.23
C PRO A 181 -0.13 46.19 2.77
N ALA A 182 0.25 45.03 3.28
CA ALA A 182 -0.13 44.51 4.60
C ALA A 182 -1.61 44.07 4.69
N LEU A 183 -1.94 43.00 3.97
CA LEU A 183 -3.05 42.07 4.24
C LEU A 183 -2.67 40.72 3.59
N LEU A 184 -3.04 39.61 4.25
CA LEU A 184 -2.56 38.23 4.01
C LEU A 184 -1.15 37.95 4.58
N GLY A 185 -1.10 37.14 5.64
CA GLY A 185 0.15 36.58 6.18
C GLY A 185 0.83 35.60 5.23
N PRO A 186 2.08 35.21 5.51
CA PRO A 186 2.87 34.38 4.60
C PRO A 186 2.19 33.04 4.31
N PRO A 187 2.16 32.56 3.05
CA PRO A 187 1.67 31.23 2.75
C PRO A 187 2.58 30.20 3.40
N GLY A 188 2.07 29.47 4.39
CA GLY A 188 2.76 28.34 5.00
C GLY A 188 3.23 27.36 3.93
N ALA A 189 4.49 26.93 4.02
CA ALA A 189 5.13 26.12 2.99
C ALA A 189 4.42 24.77 2.83
N LEU A 190 3.73 24.59 1.70
CA LEU A 190 3.27 23.26 1.27
C LEU A 190 4.51 22.43 0.88
N PRO A 191 4.70 21.23 1.48
CA PRO A 191 5.92 20.45 1.31
C PRO A 191 6.16 20.08 -0.16
N GLN A 192 7.41 20.17 -0.58
CA GLN A 192 7.84 19.77 -1.91
C GLN A 192 7.83 18.24 -1.99
N ARG A 193 7.08 17.69 -2.93
CA ARG A 193 7.14 16.27 -3.31
C ARG A 193 7.64 16.20 -4.75
N HIS A 194 8.68 15.41 -4.98
CA HIS A 194 9.14 15.01 -6.29
C HIS A 194 9.33 13.49 -6.21
N GLN A 195 8.85 12.74 -7.20
CA GLN A 195 9.10 11.29 -7.30
C GLN A 195 10.47 11.10 -7.97
N LEU A 196 11.32 10.25 -7.41
CA LEU A 196 12.66 9.98 -7.98
C LEU A 196 13.06 8.50 -8.05
N LEU A 197 12.19 7.62 -7.55
CA LEU A 197 12.16 6.21 -7.89
C LEU A 197 10.70 5.83 -8.12
N HIS A 198 10.47 5.15 -9.24
CA HIS A 198 9.53 4.05 -9.41
C HIS A 198 10.44 2.87 -9.75
N ARG A 199 10.40 1.76 -9.01
CA ARG A 199 11.33 0.63 -9.22
C ARG A 199 10.62 -0.70 -9.42
N GLY A 200 10.05 -0.80 -10.60
CA GLY A 200 10.08 -2.04 -11.35
C GLY A 200 11.46 -2.65 -11.53
N GLY A 201 11.50 -3.94 -11.89
CA GLY A 201 12.76 -4.70 -12.02
C GLY A 201 13.82 -4.05 -12.93
N GLY A 202 15.09 -4.03 -12.53
CA GLY A 202 16.14 -3.31 -13.26
C GLY A 202 17.14 -4.23 -13.96
N ARG A 203 17.38 -4.00 -15.25
CA ARG A 203 18.67 -4.26 -15.89
C ARG A 203 19.47 -2.96 -15.96
N GLU A 204 20.78 -3.03 -15.76
CA GLU A 204 21.65 -1.87 -15.90
C GLU A 204 21.72 -1.40 -17.36
N ALA A 205 21.55 -0.09 -17.57
CA ALA A 205 21.77 0.56 -18.86
C ALA A 205 23.29 0.69 -19.14
N GLY A 206 23.89 -0.35 -19.72
CA GLY A 206 25.25 -0.31 -20.23
C GLY A 206 25.38 0.61 -21.45
N LEU A 207 26.38 1.51 -21.46
CA LEU A 207 26.69 2.33 -22.63
C LEU A 207 27.07 1.44 -23.83
N HIS A 208 26.25 1.44 -24.88
CA HIS A 208 26.65 0.86 -26.16
C HIS A 208 27.67 1.75 -26.89
N ARG A 209 28.86 1.20 -27.15
CA ARG A 209 29.72 1.61 -28.28
C ARG A 209 29.28 0.84 -29.54
N PRO A 210 29.50 1.40 -30.74
CA PRO A 210 29.01 0.81 -31.99
C PRO A 210 29.72 -0.52 -32.33
N PRO A 211 29.04 -1.44 -33.05
CA PRO A 211 29.60 -2.74 -33.39
C PRO A 211 30.65 -2.66 -34.51
N GLN A 212 31.68 -3.51 -34.42
CA GLN A 212 32.49 -3.91 -35.57
C GLN A 212 31.90 -5.16 -36.23
N GLU A 213 32.12 -5.28 -37.53
CA GLU A 213 31.57 -6.34 -38.38
C GLU A 213 32.30 -7.69 -38.22
N GLY A 214 31.59 -8.78 -38.57
CA GLY A 214 32.18 -10.01 -39.08
C GLY A 214 32.29 -11.19 -38.10
N GLN A 215 31.39 -12.18 -38.22
CA GLN A 215 31.59 -13.36 -39.07
C GLN A 215 30.59 -14.50 -38.76
N ALA A 216 30.20 -15.21 -39.84
CA ALA A 216 29.62 -16.56 -39.95
C ALA A 216 28.73 -17.16 -38.83
N ARG A 217 27.49 -17.51 -39.21
CA ARG A 217 26.68 -18.55 -38.57
C ARG A 217 26.51 -19.72 -39.55
N ASP A 218 26.44 -20.93 -39.02
CA ASP A 218 25.88 -22.11 -39.70
C ASP A 218 25.07 -22.96 -38.67
N PRO A 219 24.22 -23.95 -39.07
CA PRO A 219 22.84 -23.91 -38.60
C PRO A 219 22.44 -25.01 -37.61
N ARG A 220 21.26 -24.82 -36.99
CA ARG A 220 20.57 -25.79 -36.13
C ARG A 220 19.93 -26.92 -36.96
N PRO A 221 19.68 -28.09 -36.36
CA PRO A 221 18.53 -28.93 -36.68
C PRO A 221 17.36 -28.76 -35.68
N SER A 222 16.17 -29.12 -36.14
CA SER A 222 14.86 -28.91 -35.51
C SER A 222 14.35 -30.07 -34.64
N VAL A 223 13.39 -29.81 -33.73
CA VAL A 223 12.73 -30.82 -32.87
C VAL A 223 11.21 -30.80 -33.01
N ARG A 224 10.60 -31.97 -33.25
CA ARG A 224 9.18 -32.38 -33.02
C ARG A 224 9.11 -33.93 -33.02
N PRO A 225 8.04 -34.60 -32.51
CA PRO A 225 7.53 -34.56 -31.13
C PRO A 225 7.31 -35.98 -30.51
N ARG A 226 6.70 -36.04 -29.31
CA ARG A 226 6.44 -37.21 -28.43
C ARG A 226 5.73 -38.44 -29.06
N PRO A 227 5.78 -39.64 -28.42
CA PRO A 227 4.67 -40.06 -27.51
C PRO A 227 5.07 -40.82 -26.21
N GLN A 228 4.08 -41.07 -25.32
CA GLN A 228 4.09 -42.00 -24.16
C GLN A 228 3.21 -43.25 -24.49
N PRO A 229 3.31 -44.40 -23.78
CA PRO A 229 2.40 -44.68 -22.62
C PRO A 229 2.88 -45.70 -21.53
N SER A 230 2.23 -45.68 -20.34
CA SER A 230 1.85 -46.82 -19.41
C SER A 230 2.90 -47.87 -18.90
N ALA A 231 2.77 -48.57 -17.76
CA ALA A 231 1.96 -48.50 -16.51
C ALA A 231 2.41 -49.60 -15.50
N TYR A 232 1.83 -49.65 -14.28
CA TYR A 232 1.96 -50.70 -13.21
C TYR A 232 3.35 -50.88 -12.54
N ALA A 233 3.52 -51.48 -11.34
CA ALA A 233 2.77 -51.53 -10.07
C ALA A 233 3.65 -52.22 -8.98
N GLY A 234 3.39 -52.03 -7.67
CA GLY A 234 3.93 -52.92 -6.62
C GLY A 234 4.54 -52.25 -5.36
N VAL A 235 4.09 -52.73 -4.18
CA VAL A 235 4.44 -52.36 -2.78
C VAL A 235 4.10 -53.62 -1.92
N PRO A 236 4.57 -53.88 -0.66
CA PRO A 236 5.66 -53.33 0.19
C PRO A 236 6.66 -54.41 0.73
N ARG A 237 7.68 -54.03 1.53
CA ARG A 237 7.84 -54.46 2.95
C ARG A 237 9.11 -53.98 3.69
N THR A 238 8.89 -53.31 4.82
CA THR A 238 9.58 -53.40 6.14
C THR A 238 11.07 -53.82 6.23
N ARG A 239 11.93 -52.97 6.83
CA ARG A 239 12.48 -53.11 8.21
C ARG A 239 13.48 -51.99 8.57
N GLN A 240 13.38 -51.50 9.81
CA GLN A 240 14.41 -50.78 10.59
C GLN A 240 14.96 -51.76 11.66
N PRO A 241 15.92 -51.40 12.54
CA PRO A 241 16.91 -50.30 12.52
C PRO A 241 18.36 -50.82 12.78
N GLN A 242 19.38 -49.94 12.90
CA GLN A 242 20.27 -49.85 14.08
C GLN A 242 21.35 -48.76 14.00
N ASN A 243 21.85 -48.40 15.19
CA ASN A 243 22.69 -47.24 15.53
C ASN A 243 24.12 -47.23 14.96
N ALA A 244 24.67 -46.02 14.75
CA ALA A 244 26.05 -45.69 15.13
C ALA A 244 26.19 -44.18 15.43
N ARG A 245 26.79 -43.82 16.57
CA ARG A 245 27.32 -42.48 16.86
C ARG A 245 28.82 -42.47 16.53
N LEU A 246 29.35 -41.36 16.00
CA LEU A 246 30.50 -40.61 16.54
C LEU A 246 30.90 -39.44 15.60
N LEU A 247 31.37 -38.35 16.21
CA LEU A 247 31.89 -37.09 15.63
C LEU A 247 33.44 -37.14 15.62
N PRO A 248 34.20 -36.11 15.18
CA PRO A 248 33.91 -34.96 14.28
C PRO A 248 34.91 -34.85 13.09
N ALA A 249 34.73 -33.89 12.18
CA ALA A 249 35.80 -33.43 11.27
C ALA A 249 35.69 -31.92 10.96
N ALA A 250 36.84 -31.25 10.85
CA ALA A 250 37.00 -29.79 10.68
C ALA A 250 36.86 -29.34 9.20
N PRO A 251 36.64 -28.04 8.91
CA PRO A 251 36.32 -27.57 7.55
C PRO A 251 37.55 -27.42 6.64
N PRO A 252 37.42 -27.67 5.32
CA PRO A 252 38.45 -27.38 4.32
C PRO A 252 38.46 -25.88 3.92
N PRO A 253 39.57 -25.37 3.33
CA PRO A 253 39.88 -23.95 3.34
C PRO A 253 39.30 -23.13 2.17
N LEU A 254 39.28 -21.81 2.37
CA LEU A 254 39.02 -20.79 1.35
C LEU A 254 39.97 -20.92 0.15
N ARG A 255 39.41 -20.99 -1.06
CA ARG A 255 40.11 -20.61 -2.30
C ARG A 255 39.30 -19.55 -3.03
N GLY A 256 39.93 -18.39 -3.24
CA GLY A 256 39.41 -17.37 -4.14
C GLY A 256 39.44 -17.85 -5.59
N GLY A 257 38.39 -17.54 -6.35
CA GLY A 257 38.25 -17.92 -7.75
C GLY A 257 37.36 -16.92 -8.49
N LEU A 258 38.01 -16.14 -9.34
CA LEU A 258 37.48 -15.23 -10.37
C LEU A 258 36.01 -15.46 -10.75
N GLY A 259 35.15 -14.48 -10.46
CA GLY A 259 33.73 -14.53 -10.80
C GLY A 259 33.48 -14.41 -12.30
N GLY A 260 33.01 -15.49 -12.93
CA GLY A 260 32.42 -15.44 -14.26
C GLY A 260 31.03 -14.83 -14.21
N CYS A 261 30.77 -13.81 -15.04
CA CYS A 261 29.48 -13.12 -15.10
C CYS A 261 28.43 -14.00 -15.80
N SER A 262 27.62 -14.72 -15.04
CA SER A 262 26.37 -15.33 -15.51
C SER A 262 25.20 -14.37 -15.29
N GLY A 263 24.51 -13.99 -16.36
CA GLY A 263 23.41 -13.03 -16.30
C GLY A 263 22.19 -13.56 -15.54
N GLY A 264 21.90 -13.01 -14.37
CA GLY A 264 20.67 -13.23 -13.61
C GLY A 264 19.66 -12.11 -13.83
N ALA A 265 18.37 -12.44 -13.91
CA ALA A 265 17.30 -11.45 -13.88
C ALA A 265 17.15 -10.90 -12.44
N SER A 266 16.95 -9.58 -12.28
CA SER A 266 16.73 -8.97 -10.97
C SER A 266 15.36 -9.36 -10.40
N ALA A 267 15.31 -9.89 -9.18
CA ALA A 267 14.07 -10.16 -8.47
C ALA A 267 13.88 -9.16 -7.32
N GLN A 268 12.74 -8.44 -7.28
CA GLN A 268 12.30 -7.70 -6.09
C GLN A 268 12.34 -8.63 -4.86
N GLY A 269 13.03 -8.19 -3.79
CA GLY A 269 13.21 -8.88 -2.51
C GLY A 269 14.01 -10.20 -2.53
N ALA A 270 13.98 -10.97 -3.62
CA ALA A 270 14.57 -12.31 -3.71
C ALA A 270 14.15 -13.28 -2.58
N GLY A 271 13.01 -13.04 -1.93
CA GLY A 271 12.54 -13.78 -0.75
C GLY A 271 13.25 -13.42 0.56
N SER A 272 14.01 -12.31 0.60
CA SER A 272 14.64 -11.75 1.80
C SER A 272 14.18 -10.33 2.11
N SER A 273 14.10 -10.00 3.40
CA SER A 273 13.63 -8.69 3.87
C SER A 273 14.69 -7.60 3.68
N ILE A 274 15.91 -7.83 4.17
CA ILE A 274 16.99 -6.83 4.17
C ILE A 274 17.46 -6.44 2.77
N TYR A 275 17.39 -7.38 1.82
CA TYR A 275 17.81 -7.16 0.44
C TYR A 275 17.02 -6.02 -0.24
N ILE A 276 15.76 -5.79 0.15
CA ILE A 276 14.96 -4.65 -0.33
C ILE A 276 15.67 -3.33 0.05
N LEU A 277 15.96 -3.16 1.33
CA LEU A 277 16.59 -1.94 1.86
C LEU A 277 18.01 -1.73 1.32
N GLU A 278 18.82 -2.79 1.21
CA GLU A 278 20.17 -2.72 0.64
C GLU A 278 20.15 -2.24 -0.82
N GLN A 279 19.19 -2.74 -1.60
CA GLN A 279 18.99 -2.38 -3.00
C GLN A 279 18.51 -0.93 -3.17
N GLU A 280 17.58 -0.48 -2.35
CA GLU A 280 17.15 0.93 -2.31
C GLU A 280 18.31 1.85 -1.95
N ALA A 281 19.01 1.56 -0.85
CA ALA A 281 20.12 2.37 -0.36
C ALA A 281 21.26 2.45 -1.39
N ALA A 282 21.51 1.39 -2.17
CA ALA A 282 22.45 1.42 -3.29
C ALA A 282 22.01 2.41 -4.39
N VAL A 283 20.76 2.32 -4.86
CA VAL A 283 20.25 3.19 -5.94
C VAL A 283 20.16 4.66 -5.49
N VAL A 284 19.67 4.94 -4.28
CA VAL A 284 19.62 6.32 -3.77
C VAL A 284 21.02 6.93 -3.66
N ARG A 285 22.02 6.18 -3.17
CA ARG A 285 23.42 6.66 -3.15
C ARG A 285 23.95 6.96 -4.55
N GLN A 286 23.58 6.18 -5.57
CA GLN A 286 23.95 6.46 -6.96
C GLN A 286 23.27 7.73 -7.49
N ILE A 287 21.98 7.90 -7.23
CA ILE A 287 21.22 9.11 -7.57
C ILE A 287 21.82 10.36 -6.93
N GLN A 288 22.09 10.33 -5.61
CA GLN A 288 22.65 11.48 -4.88
C GLN A 288 24.05 11.86 -5.40
N ARG A 289 24.84 10.89 -5.86
CA ARG A 289 26.17 11.12 -6.48
C ARG A 289 26.07 11.71 -7.89
N LEU A 290 25.19 11.17 -8.75
CA LEU A 290 25.05 11.62 -10.14
C LEU A 290 24.25 12.92 -10.27
N PHE A 291 23.30 13.15 -9.36
CA PHE A 291 22.36 14.26 -9.40
C PHE A 291 22.21 14.93 -8.01
N PRO A 292 23.22 15.68 -7.53
CA PRO A 292 23.20 16.28 -6.18
C PRO A 292 22.00 17.19 -5.89
N LYS A 293 21.35 17.74 -6.93
CA LYS A 293 20.10 18.52 -6.80
C LYS A 293 18.91 17.73 -6.25
N PHE A 294 18.98 16.40 -6.24
CA PHE A 294 17.94 15.52 -5.71
C PHE A 294 18.30 14.89 -4.36
N ALA A 295 19.38 15.36 -3.71
CA ALA A 295 19.78 14.86 -2.38
C ALA A 295 18.64 14.95 -1.35
N ASP A 296 17.91 16.06 -1.37
CA ASP A 296 16.78 16.34 -0.47
C ASP A 296 15.42 15.81 -0.93
N THR A 297 15.35 15.15 -2.10
CA THR A 297 14.07 14.68 -2.67
C THR A 297 13.53 13.47 -1.90
N PRO A 298 12.23 13.44 -1.54
CA PRO A 298 11.57 12.26 -1.00
C PRO A 298 11.72 11.03 -1.90
N VAL A 299 12.09 9.90 -1.31
CA VAL A 299 12.20 8.60 -1.99
C VAL A 299 11.03 7.72 -1.59
N TYR A 300 10.38 7.12 -2.59
CA TYR A 300 9.32 6.12 -2.43
C TYR A 300 9.83 4.77 -2.95
N ASN A 301 9.30 3.69 -2.38
CA ASN A 301 9.22 2.38 -3.04
C ASN A 301 7.75 1.95 -3.04
N ASP A 302 7.14 2.07 -4.20
CA ASP A 302 5.72 1.84 -4.49
C ASP A 302 5.38 0.32 -4.56
N GLU A 303 6.40 -0.51 -4.83
CA GLU A 303 6.33 -1.98 -4.96
C GLU A 303 7.38 -2.70 -4.09
N ALA A 304 7.45 -2.38 -2.80
CA ALA A 304 8.44 -2.91 -1.85
C ALA A 304 8.15 -4.36 -1.41
N ASP A 305 7.97 -5.27 -2.36
CA ASP A 305 7.51 -6.62 -2.10
C ASP A 305 8.63 -7.68 -1.96
N PRO A 306 8.45 -8.68 -1.08
CA PRO A 306 9.40 -9.77 -0.88
C PRO A 306 9.76 -10.61 -2.12
N LEU A 307 8.86 -10.65 -3.11
CA LEU A 307 9.03 -11.46 -4.32
C LEU A 307 8.13 -10.94 -5.45
N VAL A 308 8.69 -10.78 -6.65
CA VAL A 308 8.00 -10.47 -7.93
C VAL A 308 6.90 -11.49 -8.23
N GLY A 309 5.96 -11.11 -9.10
CA GLY A 309 4.94 -12.02 -9.63
C GLY A 309 3.88 -12.32 -8.58
N TRP A 310 2.97 -11.36 -8.37
CA TRP A 310 1.93 -11.42 -7.35
C TRP A 310 1.06 -12.69 -7.45
N SER A 311 0.83 -13.18 -8.68
CA SER A 311 -0.02 -14.33 -8.99
C SER A 311 0.65 -15.69 -8.76
N LEU A 312 1.97 -15.73 -8.56
CA LEU A 312 2.70 -16.97 -8.28
C LEU A 312 2.26 -17.57 -6.93
N PRO A 313 1.76 -18.82 -6.88
CA PRO A 313 1.33 -19.41 -5.62
C PRO A 313 2.52 -19.76 -4.73
N GLN A 314 2.57 -19.14 -3.56
CA GLN A 314 3.59 -19.36 -2.52
C GLN A 314 2.90 -19.68 -1.18
N PRO A 315 3.27 -20.77 -0.47
CA PRO A 315 2.66 -21.11 0.81
C PRO A 315 2.78 -20.00 1.87
N TRP A 316 3.94 -19.33 1.95
CA TRP A 316 4.19 -18.26 2.93
C TRP A 316 3.34 -17.00 2.70
N ARG A 317 2.85 -16.74 1.47
CA ARG A 317 1.92 -15.64 1.16
C ARG A 317 0.52 -15.83 1.76
N ALA A 318 0.21 -17.01 2.29
CA ALA A 318 -1.13 -17.38 2.75
C ALA A 318 -1.43 -17.03 4.22
N ASP A 319 -0.40 -16.92 5.06
CA ASP A 319 -0.53 -16.93 6.52
C ASP A 319 0.36 -15.89 7.24
N VAL A 320 0.66 -16.09 8.52
CA VAL A 320 1.44 -15.14 9.33
C VAL A 320 2.89 -15.02 8.87
N THR A 321 3.39 -15.94 8.03
CA THR A 321 4.75 -15.84 7.47
C THR A 321 4.96 -14.55 6.67
N TYR A 322 4.06 -14.25 5.73
CA TYR A 322 4.09 -12.98 4.98
C TYR A 322 3.77 -11.78 5.88
N ALA A 323 2.84 -11.93 6.83
CA ALA A 323 2.47 -10.86 7.75
C ALA A 323 3.65 -10.39 8.62
N ALA A 324 4.38 -11.34 9.21
CA ALA A 324 5.56 -11.05 10.03
C ALA A 324 6.75 -10.55 9.18
N MET A 325 6.88 -11.02 7.93
CA MET A 325 7.89 -10.50 7.01
C MET A 325 7.62 -9.04 6.61
N VAL A 326 6.37 -8.64 6.37
CA VAL A 326 6.02 -7.24 6.09
C VAL A 326 6.36 -6.32 7.27
N VAL A 327 6.03 -6.72 8.50
CA VAL A 327 6.42 -5.96 9.70
C VAL A 327 7.94 -5.89 9.86
N LYS A 328 8.67 -6.98 9.58
CA LYS A 328 10.15 -7.00 9.60
C LYS A 328 10.75 -6.04 8.58
N VAL A 329 10.23 -6.00 7.35
CA VAL A 329 10.65 -5.04 6.32
C VAL A 329 10.43 -3.61 6.81
N ILE A 330 9.24 -3.28 7.32
CA ILE A 330 8.95 -1.93 7.85
C ILE A 330 9.88 -1.57 9.02
N ALA A 331 10.14 -2.52 9.93
CA ALA A 331 11.06 -2.32 11.06
C ALA A 331 12.51 -2.05 10.60
N GLN A 332 12.98 -2.74 9.56
CA GLN A 332 14.30 -2.48 8.97
C GLN A 332 14.38 -1.07 8.38
N HIS A 333 13.38 -0.63 7.62
CA HIS A 333 13.36 0.72 7.04
C HIS A 333 13.31 1.79 8.14
N GLN A 334 12.47 1.61 9.17
CA GLN A 334 12.42 2.56 10.27
C GLN A 334 13.74 2.61 11.05
N ASN A 335 14.24 1.46 11.54
CA ASN A 335 15.34 1.42 12.50
C ASN A 335 16.72 1.60 11.86
N LEU A 336 16.92 1.15 10.61
CA LEU A 336 18.23 1.17 9.94
C LEU A 336 18.41 2.36 8.98
N LEU A 337 17.31 2.93 8.45
CA LEU A 337 17.34 4.01 7.46
C LEU A 337 16.76 5.34 7.97
N VAL A 338 15.54 5.34 8.53
CA VAL A 338 14.80 6.57 8.88
C VAL A 338 15.25 7.15 10.22
N ALA A 339 15.38 6.30 11.25
CA ALA A 339 15.87 6.69 12.58
C ALA A 339 17.39 6.92 12.60
N ASN A 340 18.11 6.48 11.57
CA ASN A 340 19.55 6.63 11.45
C ASN A 340 19.90 8.06 11.04
N SER A 341 20.28 8.90 12.01
CA SER A 341 20.68 10.29 11.82
C SER A 341 21.89 10.50 10.91
N SER A 342 22.66 9.45 10.60
CA SER A 342 23.77 9.48 9.63
C SER A 342 23.31 9.22 8.19
N SER A 343 22.03 8.87 7.97
CA SER A 343 21.44 8.63 6.66
C SER A 343 21.12 9.94 5.96
N SER A 344 21.65 10.12 4.75
CA SER A 344 21.25 11.21 3.84
C SER A 344 19.96 10.91 3.06
N VAL A 345 19.29 9.77 3.32
CA VAL A 345 18.16 9.29 2.52
C VAL A 345 16.84 9.78 3.10
N ARG A 346 16.12 10.63 2.35
CA ARG A 346 14.75 11.05 2.69
C ARG A 346 13.71 10.04 2.24
N TYR A 347 13.74 8.86 2.85
CA TYR A 347 12.72 7.83 2.61
C TYR A 347 11.36 8.29 3.17
N ALA A 348 10.28 8.14 2.39
CA ALA A 348 9.01 8.79 2.70
C ALA A 348 7.75 7.96 2.38
N LEU A 349 7.86 6.85 1.63
CA LEU A 349 6.75 5.93 1.38
C LEU A 349 7.28 4.53 1.08
N LEU A 350 6.68 3.53 1.73
CA LEU A 350 6.79 2.12 1.39
C LEU A 350 5.37 1.61 1.11
N SER A 351 5.17 0.95 -0.02
CA SER A 351 3.93 0.27 -0.37
C SER A 351 4.21 -1.20 -0.69
N ASN A 352 3.30 -2.08 -0.27
CA ASN A 352 3.29 -3.48 -0.72
C ASN A 352 2.15 -3.60 -1.72
N ASP A 353 2.45 -3.95 -2.97
CA ASP A 353 1.46 -4.10 -4.01
C ASP A 353 0.76 -5.47 -3.87
N ASN A 354 -0.23 -5.49 -2.99
CA ASN A 354 -0.94 -6.71 -2.59
C ASN A 354 -2.48 -6.50 -2.55
N ALA A 355 -3.00 -5.47 -3.21
CA ALA A 355 -4.43 -5.21 -3.31
C ALA A 355 -5.17 -6.14 -4.31
N PHE A 356 -4.46 -7.01 -5.03
CA PHE A 356 -5.03 -7.93 -6.02
C PHE A 356 -6.10 -8.87 -5.46
N LEU A 357 -7.00 -9.29 -6.35
CA LEU A 357 -7.99 -10.35 -6.09
C LEU A 357 -7.45 -11.72 -6.52
N SER A 358 -7.33 -12.65 -5.59
CA SER A 358 -6.80 -14.00 -5.85
C SER A 358 -7.68 -14.82 -6.81
N TYR A 359 -7.06 -15.70 -7.59
CA TYR A 359 -7.74 -16.61 -8.52
C TYR A 359 -7.75 -18.07 -8.01
N HIS A 360 -8.77 -18.83 -8.41
CA HIS A 360 -8.77 -20.30 -8.28
C HIS A 360 -7.62 -20.91 -9.10
N PRO A 361 -6.93 -21.97 -8.63
CA PRO A 361 -7.15 -22.74 -7.39
C PRO A 361 -6.34 -22.23 -6.18
N HIS A 362 -5.93 -20.95 -6.18
CA HIS A 362 -4.96 -20.38 -5.24
C HIS A 362 -5.52 -19.22 -4.39
N PRO A 363 -6.68 -19.38 -3.71
CA PRO A 363 -7.33 -18.27 -3.00
C PRO A 363 -6.46 -17.62 -1.92
N PHE A 364 -5.59 -18.39 -1.25
CA PHE A 364 -4.73 -17.87 -0.18
C PHE A 364 -3.29 -17.58 -0.61
N SER A 365 -2.71 -18.37 -1.52
CA SER A 365 -1.26 -18.41 -1.76
C SER A 365 -0.72 -17.34 -2.72
N GLN A 366 -1.56 -16.42 -3.20
CA GLN A 366 -1.14 -15.28 -4.03
C GLN A 366 -0.84 -14.04 -3.15
N ARG A 367 -0.13 -13.04 -3.71
CA ARG A 367 0.26 -11.78 -3.02
C ARG A 367 -0.96 -10.87 -2.91
N THR A 368 -1.81 -11.16 -1.94
CA THR A 368 -3.11 -10.51 -1.73
C THR A 368 -3.36 -10.18 -0.26
N LEU A 369 -4.09 -9.09 0.02
CA LEU A 369 -4.62 -8.75 1.36
C LEU A 369 -5.81 -9.64 1.76
N THR A 370 -6.55 -10.15 0.78
CA THR A 370 -7.73 -11.00 0.99
C THR A 370 -7.66 -12.28 0.19
N ALA A 371 -8.33 -13.33 0.67
CA ALA A 371 -8.55 -14.57 -0.06
C ALA A 371 -9.96 -14.56 -0.67
N ARG A 372 -10.04 -14.56 -2.00
CA ARG A 372 -11.30 -14.51 -2.76
C ARG A 372 -11.83 -15.90 -3.08
N PHE A 373 -13.10 -16.12 -2.77
CA PHE A 373 -13.88 -17.30 -3.13
C PHE A 373 -15.05 -16.88 -4.03
N GLN A 374 -15.13 -17.46 -5.23
CA GLN A 374 -16.27 -17.32 -6.15
C GLN A 374 -17.19 -18.52 -5.94
N VAL A 375 -18.29 -18.32 -5.23
CA VAL A 375 -19.17 -19.39 -4.73
C VAL A 375 -20.24 -19.73 -5.77
N ASN A 376 -19.78 -20.34 -6.87
CA ASN A 376 -20.57 -20.51 -8.10
C ASN A 376 -21.71 -21.53 -7.99
N ASN A 377 -21.75 -22.34 -6.94
CA ASN A 377 -22.83 -23.29 -6.65
C ASN A 377 -24.07 -22.65 -5.97
N THR A 378 -24.16 -21.32 -5.94
CA THR A 378 -25.31 -20.56 -5.42
C THR A 378 -26.07 -19.86 -6.55
N ARG A 379 -27.32 -19.43 -6.28
CA ARG A 379 -28.18 -18.72 -7.24
C ARG A 379 -28.70 -17.41 -6.61
N PRO A 380 -28.27 -16.23 -7.09
CA PRO A 380 -27.16 -16.02 -8.02
C PRO A 380 -25.81 -16.48 -7.40
N PRO A 381 -24.78 -16.76 -8.23
CA PRO A 381 -23.41 -16.87 -7.77
C PRO A 381 -22.99 -15.61 -6.99
N HIS A 382 -22.19 -15.80 -5.94
CA HIS A 382 -21.71 -14.68 -5.12
C HIS A 382 -20.21 -14.79 -4.81
N VAL A 383 -19.64 -13.71 -4.28
CA VAL A 383 -18.23 -13.64 -3.90
C VAL A 383 -18.11 -13.49 -2.39
N GLN A 384 -17.16 -14.20 -1.80
CA GLN A 384 -16.77 -14.08 -0.40
C GLN A 384 -15.29 -13.70 -0.33
N LEU A 385 -14.96 -12.73 0.52
CA LEU A 385 -13.58 -12.42 0.88
C LEU A 385 -13.33 -12.88 2.33
N LEU A 386 -12.13 -13.42 2.56
CA LEU A 386 -11.57 -13.63 3.89
C LEU A 386 -10.36 -12.71 4.06
N ARG A 387 -10.23 -12.07 5.22
CA ARG A 387 -9.05 -11.27 5.58
C ARG A 387 -7.86 -12.20 5.80
N LYS A 388 -6.75 -11.97 5.10
CA LYS A 388 -5.52 -12.73 5.32
C LYS A 388 -4.70 -12.09 6.44
N PRO A 389 -3.81 -12.84 7.11
CA PRO A 389 -3.07 -12.30 8.26
C PRO A 389 -2.22 -11.05 7.95
N VAL A 390 -1.73 -10.88 6.71
CA VAL A 390 -1.03 -9.64 6.31
C VAL A 390 -1.89 -8.38 6.47
N LEU A 391 -3.19 -8.45 6.16
CA LEU A 391 -4.12 -7.32 6.36
C LEU A 391 -4.45 -7.10 7.84
N THR A 392 -4.45 -8.16 8.66
CA THR A 392 -4.55 -8.03 10.13
C THR A 392 -3.27 -7.42 10.73
N ALA A 393 -2.08 -7.72 10.19
CA ALA A 393 -0.83 -7.08 10.61
C ALA A 393 -0.79 -5.58 10.27
N MET A 394 -1.40 -5.14 9.17
CA MET A 394 -1.57 -3.71 8.89
C MET A 394 -2.42 -3.01 9.98
N ALA A 395 -3.40 -3.69 10.58
CA ALA A 395 -4.16 -3.15 11.71
C ALA A 395 -3.33 -3.09 13.02
N LEU A 396 -2.37 -4.00 13.21
CA LEU A 396 -1.40 -3.90 14.32
C LEU A 396 -0.43 -2.73 14.11
N LEU A 397 0.07 -2.54 12.88
CA LEU A 397 0.93 -1.41 12.51
C LEU A 397 0.21 -0.06 12.69
N ALA A 398 -1.10 0.01 12.42
CA ALA A 398 -1.91 1.22 12.64
C ALA A 398 -2.03 1.65 14.12
N LEU A 399 -1.71 0.77 15.07
CA LEU A 399 -1.63 1.11 16.50
C LEU A 399 -0.31 1.82 16.87
N LEU A 400 0.68 1.87 15.99
CA LEU A 400 1.86 2.73 16.18
C LEU A 400 1.46 4.21 16.09
N ASP A 401 2.10 5.03 16.91
CA ASP A 401 1.85 6.47 17.05
C ASP A 401 3.06 7.30 16.56
N GLY A 402 2.95 8.62 16.60
CA GLY A 402 3.81 9.55 15.85
C GLY A 402 5.26 9.71 16.34
N GLU A 403 5.59 9.22 17.54
CA GLU A 403 6.93 9.33 18.12
C GLU A 403 7.52 7.93 18.37
N GLN A 404 8.73 7.68 17.87
CA GLN A 404 9.44 6.41 18.10
C GLN A 404 10.08 6.39 19.49
N LEU A 405 9.82 5.33 20.24
CA LEU A 405 10.50 5.06 21.51
C LEU A 405 11.85 4.36 21.27
N TRP A 406 12.82 4.60 22.17
CA TRP A 406 14.02 3.79 22.24
C TRP A 406 13.67 2.34 22.62
N ALA A 407 14.22 1.39 21.89
CA ALA A 407 14.12 -0.03 22.16
C ALA A 407 15.41 -0.74 21.73
N GLU A 408 15.86 -1.70 22.54
CA GLU A 408 17.02 -2.53 22.27
C GLU A 408 16.62 -4.00 22.30
N VAL A 409 17.12 -4.78 21.35
CA VAL A 409 17.00 -6.25 21.35
C VAL A 409 18.39 -6.80 21.55
N SER A 410 18.56 -7.74 22.47
CA SER A 410 19.85 -8.37 22.72
C SER A 410 19.70 -9.86 23.04
N ARG A 411 20.77 -10.62 22.79
CA ARG A 411 20.89 -12.04 23.11
C ARG A 411 22.30 -12.31 23.61
N ASP A 412 22.44 -12.94 24.76
CA ASP A 412 23.71 -13.31 25.38
C ASP A 412 24.70 -12.12 25.46
N GLY A 413 24.18 -10.94 25.82
CA GLY A 413 24.94 -9.68 25.88
C GLY A 413 25.25 -9.00 24.54
N THR A 414 24.90 -9.62 23.41
CA THR A 414 25.08 -9.05 22.07
C THR A 414 23.83 -8.32 21.62
N VAL A 415 23.94 -7.03 21.30
CA VAL A 415 22.84 -6.24 20.72
C VAL A 415 22.57 -6.69 19.28
N LEU A 416 21.29 -6.87 18.95
CA LEU A 416 20.81 -7.32 17.65
C LEU A 416 19.99 -6.20 17.00
N ASP A 417 20.31 -5.90 15.74
CA ASP A 417 19.56 -4.94 14.94
C ASP A 417 18.33 -5.58 14.26
N SER A 418 17.58 -4.80 13.46
CA SER A 418 16.41 -5.30 12.73
C SER A 418 16.72 -6.22 11.54
N ASN A 419 18.00 -6.50 11.23
CA ASN A 419 18.38 -7.54 10.27
C ASN A 419 18.23 -8.95 10.85
N HIS A 420 17.91 -9.08 12.14
CA HIS A 420 17.76 -10.37 12.81
C HIS A 420 16.35 -10.95 12.72
N THR A 421 16.18 -12.22 13.12
CA THR A 421 14.90 -12.93 13.07
C THR A 421 13.88 -12.45 14.08
N VAL A 422 14.32 -11.72 15.12
CA VAL A 422 13.46 -11.05 16.10
C VAL A 422 13.86 -9.58 16.13
N GLY A 423 12.87 -8.70 16.16
CA GLY A 423 13.06 -7.25 16.27
C GLY A 423 11.79 -6.57 16.73
N VAL A 424 11.84 -5.26 16.88
CA VAL A 424 10.79 -4.47 17.53
C VAL A 424 10.61 -3.10 16.87
N LEU A 425 9.36 -2.64 16.85
CA LEU A 425 8.97 -1.25 16.68
C LEU A 425 8.26 -0.80 17.97
N ALA A 426 8.66 0.34 18.51
CA ALA A 426 8.05 0.91 19.70
C ALA A 426 7.72 2.39 19.45
N SER A 427 6.54 2.84 19.86
CA SER A 427 6.09 4.22 19.70
C SER A 427 5.29 4.70 20.90
N THR A 428 5.24 6.02 21.10
CA THR A 428 4.41 6.67 22.11
C THR A 428 3.53 7.77 21.52
N HIS A 429 2.52 8.17 22.29
CA HIS A 429 1.62 9.26 21.99
C HIS A 429 1.46 10.17 23.21
N HIS A 430 1.54 11.48 22.97
CA HIS A 430 1.28 12.51 23.97
C HIS A 430 -0.14 13.08 23.80
N PRO A 431 -0.94 13.16 24.88
CA PRO A 431 -2.36 13.49 24.80
C PRO A 431 -2.62 14.89 24.24
N MET A 432 -3.64 15.01 23.38
CA MET A 432 -4.03 16.26 22.73
C MET A 432 -5.38 16.85 23.22
N GLY A 433 -5.99 16.27 24.26
CA GLY A 433 -7.28 16.72 24.82
C GLY A 433 -7.90 15.69 25.79
N PRO A 434 -9.10 15.93 26.34
CA PRO A 434 -9.73 15.06 27.35
C PRO A 434 -10.21 13.70 26.79
N ALA A 435 -10.56 13.63 25.51
CA ALA A 435 -10.90 12.38 24.80
C ALA A 435 -9.68 11.54 24.39
N ASP A 436 -8.49 11.92 24.85
CA ASP A 436 -7.21 11.32 24.47
C ASP A 436 -6.32 11.15 25.71
N ALA A 437 -5.36 10.24 25.66
CA ALA A 437 -4.52 9.88 26.80
C ALA A 437 -3.14 9.43 26.32
N TRP A 438 -2.18 9.42 27.25
CA TRP A 438 -0.86 8.84 26.98
C TRP A 438 -0.98 7.36 26.60
N ARG A 439 -0.24 6.96 25.57
CA ARG A 439 -0.20 5.59 25.05
C ARG A 439 1.23 5.19 24.68
N ALA A 440 1.50 3.89 24.73
CA ALA A 440 2.67 3.29 24.11
C ALA A 440 2.31 1.97 23.42
N THR A 441 2.82 1.77 22.22
CA THR A 441 2.64 0.55 21.42
C THR A 441 4.00 -0.07 21.17
N VAL A 442 4.13 -1.36 21.50
CA VAL A 442 5.34 -2.16 21.24
C VAL A 442 4.96 -3.36 20.40
N LEU A 443 5.40 -3.37 19.13
CA LEU A 443 5.16 -4.44 18.16
C LEU A 443 6.46 -5.21 17.93
N VAL A 444 6.49 -6.44 18.44
CA VAL A 444 7.58 -7.41 18.24
C VAL A 444 7.24 -8.33 17.08
N TYR A 445 8.21 -8.61 16.21
CA TYR A 445 8.10 -9.64 15.18
C TYR A 445 9.05 -10.80 15.44
N ALA A 446 8.64 -12.00 15.04
CA ALA A 446 9.51 -13.15 14.83
C ALA A 446 9.35 -13.63 13.38
N SER A 447 10.37 -13.42 12.53
CA SER A 447 10.33 -13.72 11.10
C SER A 447 11.71 -14.13 10.54
N ASP A 448 11.77 -15.33 9.96
CA ASP A 448 12.88 -15.83 9.14
C ASP A 448 12.57 -15.64 7.64
N ASP A 449 12.12 -14.43 7.31
CA ASP A 449 11.67 -14.01 5.98
C ASP A 449 10.57 -14.93 5.44
N THR A 450 10.82 -15.62 4.33
CA THR A 450 9.88 -16.54 3.67
C THR A 450 9.80 -17.93 4.31
N ARG A 451 10.59 -18.21 5.35
CA ARG A 451 10.64 -19.52 6.03
C ARG A 451 9.83 -19.53 7.33
N ALA A 452 9.01 -20.57 7.48
CA ALA A 452 8.28 -20.87 8.72
C ALA A 452 8.87 -22.12 9.39
N HIS A 453 8.91 -22.12 10.73
CA HIS A 453 9.54 -23.15 11.56
C HIS A 453 8.55 -23.64 12.62
N ALA A 454 7.59 -24.48 12.21
CA ALA A 454 6.43 -24.87 13.04
C ALA A 454 6.76 -25.46 14.43
N ASN A 455 7.96 -26.04 14.59
CA ASN A 455 8.43 -26.67 15.83
C ASN A 455 9.43 -25.78 16.62
N ARG A 456 9.52 -24.48 16.30
CA ARG A 456 10.45 -23.55 16.94
C ARG A 456 9.70 -22.39 17.59
N SER A 457 9.76 -22.31 18.91
CA SER A 457 9.52 -21.10 19.67
C SER A 457 10.82 -20.34 19.91
N VAL A 458 10.70 -19.04 20.18
CA VAL A 458 11.78 -18.18 20.67
C VAL A 458 11.34 -17.66 22.03
N PRO A 459 11.99 -18.05 23.14
CA PRO A 459 11.72 -17.45 24.44
C PRO A 459 12.18 -15.99 24.42
N LEU A 460 11.31 -15.08 24.83
CA LEU A 460 11.56 -13.65 24.86
C LEU A 460 11.34 -13.11 26.28
N THR A 461 12.11 -12.11 26.68
CA THR A 461 11.79 -11.28 27.85
C THR A 461 11.66 -9.84 27.40
N LEU A 462 10.43 -9.31 27.40
CA LEU A 462 10.17 -7.89 27.22
C LEU A 462 10.18 -7.21 28.57
N SER A 463 10.95 -6.14 28.72
CA SER A 463 10.94 -5.29 29.91
C SER A 463 10.66 -3.85 29.50
N LEU A 464 9.53 -3.32 29.97
CA LEU A 464 9.13 -1.93 29.78
C LEU A 464 9.49 -1.14 31.04
N TYR A 465 10.06 0.05 30.83
CA TYR A 465 10.51 0.97 31.88
C TYR A 465 10.02 2.38 31.56
N GLY A 466 9.92 3.23 32.58
CA GLY A 466 9.64 4.67 32.38
C GLY A 466 8.22 4.97 31.91
N VAL A 467 7.27 4.05 32.11
CA VAL A 467 5.85 4.33 31.84
C VAL A 467 5.40 5.44 32.80
N PRO A 468 4.89 6.59 32.28
CA PRO A 468 4.52 7.72 33.12
C PRO A 468 3.31 7.38 34.00
N PRO A 469 3.19 7.99 35.19
CA PRO A 469 2.00 7.84 36.02
C PRO A 469 0.78 8.42 35.29
N GLY A 470 -0.35 7.71 35.35
CA GLY A 470 -1.59 8.12 34.71
C GLY A 470 -2.82 7.46 35.34
N PRO A 471 -4.03 7.95 35.03
CA PRO A 471 -5.26 7.35 35.51
C PRO A 471 -5.44 5.93 34.93
N GLU A 472 -5.69 4.96 35.82
CA GLU A 472 -6.08 3.58 35.48
C GLU A 472 -5.29 2.98 34.31
N VAL A 473 -3.96 3.09 34.32
CA VAL A 473 -3.12 2.58 33.22
C VAL A 473 -3.32 1.07 33.07
N VAL A 474 -3.63 0.62 31.87
CA VAL A 474 -3.81 -0.80 31.50
C VAL A 474 -2.88 -1.17 30.34
N PHE A 475 -2.66 -2.47 30.16
CA PHE A 475 -2.07 -3.01 28.95
C PHE A 475 -2.90 -4.15 28.36
N VAL A 476 -2.88 -4.24 27.03
CA VAL A 476 -3.49 -5.30 26.23
C VAL A 476 -2.39 -5.99 25.43
N GLN A 477 -2.54 -7.29 25.22
CA GLN A 477 -1.62 -8.09 24.41
C GLN A 477 -2.38 -8.71 23.23
N LEU A 478 -1.89 -8.49 22.02
CA LEU A 478 -2.41 -9.06 20.78
C LEU A 478 -1.35 -9.99 20.16
N TYR A 479 -1.72 -11.22 19.85
CA TYR A 479 -0.84 -12.26 19.33
C TYR A 479 -1.33 -12.78 17.98
N MET A 480 -0.39 -13.01 17.06
CA MET A 480 -0.65 -13.68 15.78
C MET A 480 0.41 -14.72 15.50
N ASP A 481 -0.01 -15.94 15.18
CA ASP A 481 0.83 -17.02 14.65
C ASP A 481 0.00 -17.93 13.73
N ASN A 482 0.66 -18.92 13.12
CA ASN A 482 0.03 -19.84 12.17
C ASN A 482 -0.92 -20.88 12.81
N TRP A 483 -0.96 -21.01 14.13
CA TRP A 483 -1.87 -21.89 14.87
C TRP A 483 -3.17 -21.17 15.25
N LEU A 484 -3.06 -19.95 15.79
CA LEU A 484 -4.16 -19.16 16.33
C LEU A 484 -4.87 -18.32 15.25
N CYS A 485 -4.12 -17.75 14.31
CA CYS A 485 -4.57 -16.63 13.46
C CYS A 485 -4.35 -16.93 11.97
N SER A 486 -4.78 -18.11 11.50
CA SER A 486 -4.62 -18.53 10.10
C SER A 486 -5.92 -19.10 9.50
N PRO A 487 -6.70 -18.28 8.77
CA PRO A 487 -7.86 -18.75 7.99
C PRO A 487 -7.47 -19.77 6.92
N TYR A 488 -6.23 -19.69 6.40
CA TYR A 488 -5.64 -20.70 5.52
C TYR A 488 -5.47 -22.06 6.24
N GLY A 489 -5.05 -22.04 7.51
CA GLY A 489 -4.98 -23.21 8.37
C GLY A 489 -6.35 -23.87 8.59
N GLU A 490 -7.39 -23.08 8.88
CA GLU A 490 -8.78 -23.56 8.97
C GLU A 490 -9.26 -24.14 7.62
N TRP A 491 -9.05 -23.44 6.51
CA TRP A 491 -9.41 -23.91 5.17
C TRP A 491 -8.76 -25.26 4.82
N ARG A 492 -7.49 -25.45 5.18
CA ARG A 492 -6.79 -26.74 5.03
C ARG A 492 -7.40 -27.82 5.90
N ARG A 493 -7.71 -27.53 7.18
CA ARG A 493 -8.34 -28.48 8.11
C ARG A 493 -9.76 -28.87 7.68
N LEU A 494 -10.45 -28.01 6.95
CA LEU A 494 -11.75 -28.26 6.32
C LEU A 494 -11.68 -29.06 5.00
N GLY A 495 -10.51 -29.53 4.58
CA GLY A 495 -10.35 -30.30 3.34
C GLY A 495 -10.23 -29.46 2.07
N ARG A 496 -9.90 -28.16 2.20
CA ARG A 496 -9.75 -27.20 1.08
C ARG A 496 -11.00 -27.07 0.18
N PRO A 497 -12.20 -26.82 0.74
CA PRO A 497 -13.42 -26.68 -0.06
C PRO A 497 -13.29 -25.55 -1.10
N VAL A 498 -13.64 -25.85 -2.35
CA VAL A 498 -13.65 -24.87 -3.46
C VAL A 498 -14.82 -23.89 -3.31
N TYR A 499 -15.97 -24.39 -2.86
CA TYR A 499 -17.16 -23.60 -2.53
C TYR A 499 -17.54 -23.84 -1.06
N PRO A 500 -16.94 -23.10 -0.10
CA PRO A 500 -17.20 -23.31 1.31
C PRO A 500 -18.67 -23.00 1.69
N SER A 501 -19.22 -23.75 2.65
CA SER A 501 -20.53 -23.44 3.25
C SER A 501 -20.48 -22.20 4.15
N ALA A 502 -21.65 -21.65 4.52
CA ALA A 502 -21.74 -20.53 5.46
C ALA A 502 -21.09 -20.85 6.82
N GLU A 503 -21.21 -22.10 7.29
CA GLU A 503 -20.53 -22.59 8.50
C GLU A 503 -19.00 -22.65 8.32
N GLN A 504 -18.53 -23.19 7.19
CA GLN A 504 -17.10 -23.23 6.87
C GLN A 504 -16.51 -21.83 6.76
N PHE A 505 -17.22 -20.87 6.18
CA PHE A 505 -16.82 -19.46 6.19
C PHE A 505 -16.77 -18.86 7.61
N ARG A 506 -17.77 -19.11 8.47
CA ARG A 506 -17.71 -18.67 9.88
C ARG A 506 -16.50 -19.24 10.61
N ARG A 507 -16.19 -20.53 10.41
CA ARG A 507 -15.02 -21.19 11.01
C ARG A 507 -13.70 -20.58 10.52
N MET A 508 -13.57 -20.28 9.22
CA MET A 508 -12.39 -19.59 8.70
C MET A 508 -12.27 -18.15 9.22
N ARG A 509 -13.40 -17.42 9.31
CA ARG A 509 -13.45 -16.05 9.86
C ARG A 509 -13.07 -15.97 11.33
N ALA A 510 -13.36 -17.01 12.11
CA ALA A 510 -12.96 -17.09 13.51
C ALA A 510 -11.43 -17.08 13.73
N ALA A 511 -10.61 -17.18 12.68
CA ALA A 511 -9.15 -17.09 12.71
C ALA A 511 -8.58 -15.83 12.00
N GLU A 512 -9.40 -14.83 11.66
CA GLU A 512 -8.95 -13.58 11.01
C GLU A 512 -8.35 -12.55 11.97
N ASP A 513 -8.86 -12.49 13.20
CA ASP A 513 -8.46 -11.57 14.26
C ASP A 513 -7.29 -12.12 15.10
N PRO A 514 -6.43 -11.24 15.67
CA PRO A 514 -5.40 -11.66 16.59
C PRO A 514 -6.00 -12.29 17.85
N ALA A 515 -5.28 -13.21 18.48
CA ALA A 515 -5.60 -13.66 19.83
C ALA A 515 -5.34 -12.52 20.82
N ALA A 516 -6.38 -12.08 21.53
CA ALA A 516 -6.32 -10.94 22.44
C ALA A 516 -6.43 -11.37 23.90
N VAL A 517 -5.54 -10.84 24.75
CA VAL A 517 -5.67 -10.90 26.21
C VAL A 517 -6.49 -9.69 26.66
N MET A 518 -7.46 -9.91 27.57
CA MET A 518 -8.25 -8.83 28.19
C MET A 518 -7.33 -7.74 28.79
N PRO A 519 -7.78 -6.47 28.86
CA PRO A 519 -7.03 -5.40 29.53
C PRO A 519 -6.64 -5.77 30.96
N LEU A 520 -5.35 -5.64 31.29
CA LEU A 520 -4.80 -5.88 32.62
C LEU A 520 -4.24 -4.58 33.20
N PRO A 521 -4.39 -4.33 34.53
CA PRO A 521 -3.81 -3.15 35.16
C PRO A 521 -2.28 -3.17 35.04
N PHE A 522 -1.70 -2.02 34.70
CA PHE A 522 -0.26 -1.85 34.63
C PHE A 522 0.34 -1.71 36.04
N PRO A 523 1.51 -2.33 36.34
CA PRO A 523 2.09 -2.26 37.68
C PRO A 523 2.41 -0.83 38.13
N SER A 524 2.05 -0.49 39.37
CA SER A 524 2.27 0.84 39.98
C SER A 524 3.75 1.24 40.11
N SER A 525 4.68 0.31 39.89
CA SER A 525 6.13 0.55 39.82
C SER A 525 6.59 1.27 38.55
N GLY A 526 5.71 1.49 37.56
CA GLY A 526 6.08 2.04 36.25
C GLY A 526 6.93 1.10 35.41
N ARG A 527 6.95 -0.20 35.76
CA ARG A 527 7.74 -1.25 35.09
C ARG A 527 6.90 -2.50 34.85
N LEU A 528 7.03 -3.10 33.68
CA LEU A 528 6.35 -4.34 33.30
C LEU A 528 7.35 -5.30 32.65
N THR A 529 7.40 -6.55 33.13
CA THR A 529 8.20 -7.62 32.50
C THR A 529 7.29 -8.75 32.07
N LEU A 530 7.34 -9.11 30.80
CA LEU A 530 6.57 -10.19 30.18
C LEU A 530 7.52 -11.21 29.55
N ARG A 531 7.20 -12.50 29.66
CA ARG A 531 8.06 -13.60 29.20
C ARG A 531 7.31 -14.59 28.28
N PRO A 532 6.89 -14.19 27.08
CA PRO A 532 6.24 -15.11 26.15
C PRO A 532 7.24 -16.03 25.45
N GLU A 533 6.74 -17.17 24.97
CA GLU A 533 7.40 -17.94 23.92
C GLU A 533 6.74 -17.61 22.58
N LEU A 534 7.51 -17.08 21.63
CA LEU A 534 7.01 -16.64 20.33
C LEU A 534 7.26 -17.72 19.25
N PRO A 535 6.22 -18.30 18.61
CA PRO A 535 6.40 -19.17 17.46
C PRO A 535 7.09 -18.45 16.30
N LEU A 536 7.73 -19.19 15.40
CA LEU A 536 8.36 -18.63 14.19
C LEU A 536 7.61 -19.11 12.94
N PRO A 537 6.77 -18.30 12.28
CA PRO A 537 6.58 -16.85 12.46
C PRO A 537 5.54 -16.48 13.53
N SER A 538 5.70 -15.27 14.08
CA SER A 538 4.65 -14.61 14.86
C SER A 538 4.77 -13.09 14.88
N LEU A 539 3.68 -12.43 15.29
CA LEU A 539 3.65 -11.03 15.70
C LEU A 539 3.07 -10.95 17.11
N TRP A 540 3.64 -10.09 17.94
CA TRP A 540 3.14 -9.81 19.27
C TRP A 540 3.14 -8.30 19.53
N LEU A 541 1.98 -7.75 19.87
CA LEU A 541 1.80 -6.34 20.17
C LEU A 541 1.38 -6.18 21.63
N VAL A 542 2.09 -5.32 22.36
CA VAL A 542 1.72 -4.83 23.69
C VAL A 542 1.29 -3.37 23.53
N HIS A 543 0.02 -3.08 23.85
CA HIS A 543 -0.53 -1.73 23.82
C HIS A 543 -0.79 -1.30 25.26
N VAL A 544 -0.08 -0.28 25.73
CA VAL A 544 -0.24 0.32 27.06
C VAL A 544 -0.99 1.63 26.90
N CYS A 545 -2.06 1.83 27.68
CA CYS A 545 -2.87 3.03 27.65
C CYS A 545 -3.14 3.55 29.06
N ALA A 546 -2.97 4.87 29.26
CA ALA A 546 -3.68 5.59 30.32
C ALA A 546 -5.14 5.82 29.91
N ARG A 547 -6.03 5.98 30.89
CA ARG A 547 -7.47 6.18 30.66
C ARG A 547 -7.78 7.62 30.20
N PRO A 548 -8.38 7.85 29.01
CA PRO A 548 -8.91 9.16 28.64
C PRO A 548 -10.04 9.56 29.58
N GLU A 549 -10.22 10.87 29.81
CA GLU A 549 -11.29 11.39 30.66
C GLU A 549 -12.67 11.05 30.05
N GLU A 550 -12.85 11.35 28.76
CA GLU A 550 -14.06 11.04 28.01
C GLU A 550 -14.08 9.57 27.48
N PRO A 551 -15.27 8.98 27.27
CA PRO A 551 -15.41 7.70 26.56
C PRO A 551 -15.15 7.86 25.04
N PRO A 552 -15.06 6.76 24.27
CA PRO A 552 -14.90 6.81 22.82
C PRO A 552 -15.98 7.64 22.11
N GLY A 553 -15.59 8.32 21.03
CA GLY A 553 -16.51 9.05 20.17
C GLY A 553 -17.38 8.15 19.28
N GLN A 554 -18.25 8.78 18.50
CA GLN A 554 -19.28 8.08 17.71
C GLN A 554 -18.70 7.39 16.47
N VAL A 555 -19.14 6.15 16.21
CA VAL A 555 -18.92 5.45 14.94
C VAL A 555 -19.75 6.07 13.82
N THR A 556 -19.14 6.35 12.66
CA THR A 556 -19.83 7.01 11.53
C THR A 556 -19.86 6.11 10.29
N ARG A 557 -20.61 6.54 9.25
CA ARG A 557 -20.63 5.90 7.92
C ARG A 557 -20.94 4.40 7.91
N LEU A 558 -21.71 3.92 8.88
CA LEU A 558 -22.21 2.54 8.87
C LEU A 558 -22.96 2.29 7.56
N ARG A 559 -22.66 1.17 6.91
CA ARG A 559 -23.35 0.66 5.71
C ARG A 559 -23.51 -0.85 5.84
N ALA A 560 -24.62 -1.37 5.30
CA ALA A 560 -24.88 -2.79 5.16
C ALA A 560 -24.86 -3.15 3.66
N LEU A 561 -23.91 -3.98 3.25
CA LEU A 561 -23.71 -4.39 1.86
C LEU A 561 -24.12 -5.87 1.70
N PRO A 562 -25.00 -6.22 0.74
CA PRO A 562 -25.44 -7.61 0.56
C PRO A 562 -24.27 -8.49 0.07
N LEU A 563 -24.14 -9.70 0.64
CA LEU A 563 -23.22 -10.72 0.14
C LEU A 563 -23.97 -11.84 -0.59
N THR A 564 -24.96 -12.43 0.07
CA THR A 564 -25.85 -13.47 -0.47
C THR A 564 -27.09 -13.60 0.43
N ARG A 565 -28.01 -14.52 0.12
CA ARG A 565 -29.18 -14.78 0.98
C ARG A 565 -28.72 -15.15 2.40
N GLY A 566 -29.22 -14.40 3.39
CA GLY A 566 -28.88 -14.60 4.79
C GLY A 566 -27.48 -14.13 5.22
N GLN A 567 -26.76 -13.38 4.36
CA GLN A 567 -25.44 -12.85 4.70
C GLN A 567 -25.23 -11.42 4.20
N LEU A 568 -24.68 -10.57 5.05
CA LEU A 568 -24.30 -9.19 4.70
C LEU A 568 -22.97 -8.79 5.33
N LEU A 569 -22.41 -7.71 4.79
CA LEU A 569 -21.19 -7.07 5.24
C LEU A 569 -21.55 -5.73 5.89
N LEU A 570 -21.26 -5.58 7.18
CA LEU A 570 -21.27 -4.28 7.85
C LEU A 570 -19.88 -3.65 7.71
N VAL A 571 -19.84 -2.37 7.35
CA VAL A 571 -18.62 -1.56 7.28
C VAL A 571 -18.92 -0.17 7.83
N TRP A 572 -17.97 0.41 8.56
CA TRP A 572 -18.11 1.73 9.20
C TRP A 572 -16.81 2.51 9.18
N SER A 573 -16.81 3.71 9.76
CA SER A 573 -15.65 4.58 9.91
C SER A 573 -15.46 4.97 11.37
N ASP A 574 -14.20 5.00 11.77
CA ASP A 574 -13.69 5.41 13.08
C ASP A 574 -13.19 6.87 13.10
N GLU A 575 -13.44 7.64 12.03
CA GLU A 575 -12.94 9.03 11.86
C GLU A 575 -13.31 10.01 12.98
N ARG A 576 -14.24 9.63 13.89
CA ARG A 576 -14.65 10.40 15.08
C ARG A 576 -14.57 9.63 16.40
N VAL A 577 -13.99 8.43 16.42
CA VAL A 577 -13.90 7.60 17.64
C VAL A 577 -12.82 8.11 18.60
N GLY A 578 -11.77 8.76 18.08
CA GLY A 578 -10.72 9.41 18.88
C GLY A 578 -9.60 8.45 19.27
N SER A 579 -9.58 8.02 20.53
CA SER A 579 -8.51 7.18 21.08
C SER A 579 -8.41 5.80 20.42
N LYS A 580 -7.18 5.29 20.27
CA LYS A 580 -6.87 3.93 19.78
C LYS A 580 -7.06 2.83 20.83
N CYS A 581 -7.33 3.16 22.10
CA CYS A 581 -7.45 2.21 23.21
C CYS A 581 -8.78 1.42 23.20
N LEU A 582 -9.10 0.81 22.06
CA LEU A 582 -10.37 0.15 21.79
C LEU A 582 -10.26 -1.35 21.98
N TRP A 583 -11.16 -1.92 22.79
CA TRP A 583 -11.29 -3.37 22.95
C TRP A 583 -11.98 -4.00 21.75
N THR A 584 -13.10 -3.41 21.32
CA THR A 584 -13.91 -3.94 20.22
C THR A 584 -14.92 -2.91 19.72
N TYR A 585 -15.52 -3.19 18.56
CA TYR A 585 -16.81 -2.63 18.18
C TYR A 585 -17.95 -3.56 18.60
N GLU A 586 -18.85 -3.05 19.44
CA GLU A 586 -20.13 -3.70 19.75
C GLU A 586 -21.11 -3.43 18.60
N ILE A 587 -21.71 -4.51 18.09
CA ILE A 587 -22.69 -4.47 17.01
C ILE A 587 -24.02 -4.97 17.58
N GLN A 588 -25.10 -4.23 17.35
CA GLN A 588 -26.44 -4.63 17.72
C GLN A 588 -27.35 -4.72 16.50
N PHE A 589 -28.30 -5.66 16.55
CA PHE A 589 -29.28 -5.95 15.50
C PHE A 589 -30.70 -5.94 16.09
N SER A 590 -31.67 -5.44 15.32
CA SER A 590 -33.08 -5.44 15.66
C SER A 590 -33.92 -5.75 14.41
N PRO A 591 -34.63 -6.90 14.33
CA PRO A 591 -35.47 -7.24 13.19
C PRO A 591 -36.57 -6.20 12.90
N GLU A 592 -37.12 -5.59 13.96
CA GLU A 592 -38.24 -4.63 13.90
C GLU A 592 -37.77 -3.17 14.08
N GLY A 593 -36.49 -2.94 14.40
CA GLY A 593 -35.94 -1.62 14.71
C GLY A 593 -36.23 -1.10 16.13
N VAL A 594 -37.01 -1.83 16.93
CA VAL A 594 -37.42 -1.45 18.30
C VAL A 594 -36.44 -1.99 19.36
N VAL A 595 -36.39 -3.31 19.54
CA VAL A 595 -35.50 -3.97 20.53
C VAL A 595 -34.22 -4.42 19.85
N TYR A 596 -33.09 -3.88 20.31
CA TYR A 596 -31.76 -4.22 19.79
C TYR A 596 -31.06 -5.24 20.69
N LEU A 597 -30.59 -6.32 20.09
CA LEU A 597 -29.81 -7.37 20.75
C LEU A 597 -28.35 -7.35 20.27
N PRO A 598 -27.37 -7.61 21.16
CA PRO A 598 -25.96 -7.66 20.77
C PRO A 598 -25.65 -8.89 19.91
N ILE A 599 -24.79 -8.72 18.91
CA ILE A 599 -24.26 -9.82 18.10
C ILE A 599 -23.00 -10.36 18.77
N ASN A 600 -23.10 -11.55 19.36
CA ASN A 600 -21.94 -12.23 19.96
C ASN A 600 -20.86 -12.55 18.91
N ARG A 601 -19.66 -12.04 19.12
CA ARG A 601 -18.48 -12.23 18.25
C ARG A 601 -17.18 -12.12 19.06
N LYS A 602 -16.06 -12.57 18.48
CA LYS A 602 -14.72 -12.29 19.04
C LYS A 602 -14.46 -10.77 19.06
N PRO A 603 -13.71 -10.25 20.05
CA PRO A 603 -13.31 -8.85 20.08
C PRO A 603 -12.47 -8.51 18.85
N SER A 604 -12.76 -7.36 18.23
CA SER A 604 -12.00 -6.89 17.06
C SER A 604 -12.22 -5.40 16.84
N THR A 605 -11.10 -4.71 16.60
CA THR A 605 -11.00 -3.30 16.21
C THR A 605 -11.02 -3.08 14.70
N PHE A 606 -11.22 -4.14 13.90
CA PHE A 606 -11.34 -4.00 12.45
C PHE A 606 -12.71 -3.40 12.08
N ASN A 607 -12.74 -2.36 11.23
CA ASN A 607 -13.95 -1.55 10.94
C ASN A 607 -14.95 -2.22 9.98
N LEU A 608 -15.02 -3.55 10.01
CA LEU A 608 -15.75 -4.38 9.07
C LEU A 608 -16.13 -5.72 9.73
N PHE A 609 -17.35 -6.18 9.51
CA PHE A 609 -17.84 -7.47 10.03
C PHE A 609 -18.82 -8.14 9.05
N VAL A 610 -18.62 -9.44 8.80
CA VAL A 610 -19.58 -10.25 8.02
C VAL A 610 -20.60 -10.89 8.95
N PHE A 611 -21.85 -10.47 8.85
CA PHE A 611 -22.97 -11.07 9.57
C PHE A 611 -23.56 -12.22 8.74
N SER A 612 -23.49 -13.43 9.30
CA SER A 612 -23.96 -14.68 8.68
C SER A 612 -24.57 -15.60 9.77
N PRO A 613 -25.73 -15.24 10.35
CA PRO A 613 -26.35 -16.00 11.42
C PRO A 613 -26.86 -17.37 10.96
N ASP A 614 -26.91 -18.35 11.87
CA ASP A 614 -27.45 -19.70 11.58
C ASP A 614 -28.92 -19.67 11.12
N THR A 615 -29.70 -18.70 11.61
CA THR A 615 -31.10 -18.50 11.21
C THR A 615 -31.27 -17.92 9.81
N ALA A 616 -30.19 -17.43 9.17
CA ALA A 616 -30.21 -16.62 7.94
C ALA A 616 -31.10 -15.35 8.01
N ILE A 617 -31.55 -14.93 9.20
CA ILE A 617 -32.36 -13.71 9.40
C ILE A 617 -31.42 -12.51 9.47
N VAL A 618 -31.47 -11.66 8.44
CA VAL A 618 -30.63 -10.45 8.30
C VAL A 618 -31.42 -9.18 7.98
N SER A 619 -32.74 -9.27 7.79
CA SER A 619 -33.58 -8.09 7.59
C SER A 619 -33.84 -7.40 8.93
N GLY A 620 -33.64 -6.09 8.98
CA GLY A 620 -33.83 -5.28 10.19
C GLY A 620 -32.84 -4.11 10.27
N SER A 621 -32.71 -3.53 11.46
CA SER A 621 -31.84 -2.41 11.76
C SER A 621 -30.53 -2.83 12.43
N TYR A 622 -29.43 -2.20 12.04
CA TYR A 622 -28.09 -2.40 12.59
C TYR A 622 -27.53 -1.09 13.18
N ARG A 623 -26.85 -1.18 14.32
CA ARG A 623 -26.07 -0.06 14.89
C ARG A 623 -24.77 -0.55 15.52
N VAL A 624 -23.74 0.29 15.49
CA VAL A 624 -22.39 -0.04 15.97
C VAL A 624 -21.87 1.03 16.93
N ARG A 625 -21.13 0.65 17.97
CA ARG A 625 -20.38 1.58 18.83
C ARG A 625 -19.01 1.03 19.20
N ALA A 626 -18.07 1.94 19.47
CA ALA A 626 -16.77 1.60 20.03
C ALA A 626 -16.91 1.27 21.53
N VAL A 627 -16.06 0.37 22.03
CA VAL A 627 -15.90 0.06 23.46
C VAL A 627 -14.41 0.10 23.80
N ASP A 628 -14.03 0.88 24.80
CA ASP A 628 -12.62 1.03 25.22
C ASP A 628 -12.13 -0.10 26.16
N TYR A 629 -10.85 -0.04 26.52
CA TYR A 629 -10.23 -0.99 27.46
C TYR A 629 -10.78 -0.94 28.89
N TRP A 630 -11.55 0.10 29.27
CA TRP A 630 -12.22 0.22 30.56
C TRP A 630 -13.72 -0.11 30.46
N ALA A 631 -14.11 -0.83 29.39
CA ALA A 631 -15.47 -1.23 29.07
C ALA A 631 -16.46 -0.05 28.92
N ARG A 632 -15.98 1.17 28.66
CA ARG A 632 -16.86 2.33 28.43
C ARG A 632 -17.34 2.33 26.97
N PRO A 633 -18.65 2.33 26.74
CA PRO A 633 -19.20 2.43 25.39
C PRO A 633 -19.19 3.89 24.90
N GLY A 634 -18.82 4.09 23.65
CA GLY A 634 -19.11 5.33 22.92
C GLY A 634 -20.58 5.42 22.46
N PRO A 635 -21.00 6.55 21.87
CA PRO A 635 -22.32 6.67 21.25
C PRO A 635 -22.50 5.69 20.09
N PHE A 636 -23.71 5.15 19.92
CA PHE A 636 -24.06 4.38 18.72
C PHE A 636 -24.01 5.25 17.46
N SER A 637 -23.58 4.63 16.36
CA SER A 637 -23.80 5.15 15.01
C SER A 637 -25.27 5.42 14.76
N SER A 638 -25.58 6.29 13.78
CA SER A 638 -26.90 6.28 13.17
C SER A 638 -27.25 4.84 12.73
N PRO A 639 -28.48 4.36 13.01
CA PRO A 639 -28.88 3.02 12.63
C PRO A 639 -29.02 2.90 11.10
N VAL A 640 -28.74 1.70 10.57
CA VAL A 640 -28.90 1.36 9.16
C VAL A 640 -29.93 0.26 9.03
N TRP A 641 -31.05 0.56 8.38
CA TRP A 641 -32.00 -0.46 7.96
C TRP A 641 -31.47 -1.22 6.76
N TYR A 642 -31.57 -2.55 6.79
CA TYR A 642 -31.31 -3.44 5.69
C TYR A 642 -32.51 -4.36 5.46
N LEU A 643 -32.98 -4.42 4.22
CA LEU A 643 -34.01 -5.36 3.80
C LEU A 643 -33.34 -6.44 2.95
N GLY A 644 -33.25 -7.66 3.50
CA GLY A 644 -32.82 -8.82 2.72
C GLY A 644 -33.85 -9.12 1.63
N VAL A 645 -33.37 -9.51 0.44
CA VAL A 645 -34.23 -9.92 -0.68
C VAL A 645 -35.08 -11.12 -0.21
N PRO A 646 -36.43 -11.04 -0.31
CA PRO A 646 -37.30 -12.17 0.02
C PRO A 646 -36.99 -13.40 -0.84
N ALA A 647 -37.38 -14.58 -0.36
CA ALA A 647 -37.45 -15.74 -1.25
C ALA A 647 -38.57 -15.50 -2.28
N PRO A 648 -38.37 -15.84 -3.58
CA PRO A 648 -39.46 -16.07 -4.50
C PRO A 648 -40.27 -17.32 -4.10
#